data_AF-A0A5N0IHT7-F1
#
_entry.id   AF-A0A5N0IHT7-F1
#
_cell.length_a   1.000
_cell.length_b   1.000
_cell.length_c   1.000
_cell.angle_alpha   90.00
_cell.angle_beta   90.00
_cell.angle_gamma   90.00
#
_symmetry.space_group_name_H-M   'P 1'
#
loop_
_entity.id
_entity.type
_entity.pdbx_description
1 polymer ?
#
loop_
_entity_poly.entity_id
_entity_poly.type
_entity_poly.pdbx_seq_one_letter_code
_entity_poly.pdbx_strand_id
1 'polypeptide(L)'
;MTPPTLITPAQLADDVPAVAQPQSRTTGARPVPAPVRMAVGGTVVDRCEFDEALAIIASRLHSASAAGLAVGSVNLDHLYHFRNHGRTATPVTAGPPEWLLLADGMPIAWRGRLLTGTAWPRVTGADLLPSVLTLAERTGARVGFFGGSPETHRLLADVLRKSHPALRISGMWAPEPHSIALLSHNWAAKIRAAGTDILVVSLGKPAQERWVDQHGSATGARIFLPCGGAIDFLAGKTRRAPGWMQQLGLEWLYRLTSEPRRLASRYLLQGPVALFRAVRAQLICYPVACYTPTSREMSLPAPGRPAAVPESTAPPPQQVEVAALPKYQSRGAPTSRRGQGSPHRWQDRYSHRLRITDSLVVGASVLLAQYIRFGDSPEMSGYPGVVMTLFSLLFAALWLACLAIFRTRSTHVIGTGIEEYRRVGSASFWTFGMIAMVSLAANIALARLYLAAALVLGTIGLLISRNIWRRHICRKRADGKYQTMVLAIGDRRKIAHLVHELDSNPKDGYVVVGACIPGHGPPRGETLTVEGRTIPILGDESHVVAAVNGCGADAVVVTQTEHLGVSAIRSLMWELESMDVDLAVAPGVMDVAAARLTLRPVAGFPLLHVEKPQYHGSQRFQKRTFDFCFALAALIVTSPLLVAAAVAIKLTSKGPVFYRSERVGINGEPFTMLKLRTMVVDAEKHVGRLLPLNEGADGVLFKLRQDPRVTPVGKLLRRFSIDELPQFINVLKQQMSVVGPRPPLQREVDQYDGHVHRRLLVKPGVTGIWQVSGRSELSWDESVRLDLSYVDNWSMAGDLMIIAKTVKAVLSGHGAY
;
A
#
# COMPACT_ATOMS: atom_id res chain seq x y z
N MET A 1 -50.99 -29.19 0.75
CA MET A 1 -51.08 -30.39 1.59
C MET A 1 -49.86 -31.26 1.34
N THR A 2 -48.91 -31.22 2.29
CA THR A 2 -47.98 -32.26 2.81
C THR A 2 -46.76 -31.51 3.37
N PRO A 3 -46.45 -31.63 4.67
CA PRO A 3 -45.34 -30.90 5.29
C PRO A 3 -44.01 -31.61 5.02
N PRO A 4 -42.87 -30.89 4.96
CA PRO A 4 -41.57 -31.56 4.96
C PRO A 4 -41.24 -32.03 6.38
N THR A 5 -40.84 -33.29 6.44
CA THR A 5 -40.53 -34.14 7.58
C THR A 5 -39.42 -33.57 8.48
N LEU A 6 -39.66 -33.60 9.80
CA LEU A 6 -38.65 -33.32 10.83
C LEU A 6 -37.59 -34.43 10.84
N ILE A 7 -36.33 -34.06 10.60
CA ILE A 7 -35.17 -34.95 10.76
C ILE A 7 -34.76 -34.95 12.23
N THR A 8 -34.77 -36.12 12.86
CA THR A 8 -34.37 -36.37 14.26
C THR A 8 -32.85 -36.40 14.46
N PRO A 9 -32.33 -36.18 15.68
CA PRO A 9 -30.89 -35.97 15.98
C PRO A 9 -29.95 -37.17 15.77
N ALA A 10 -30.43 -38.29 15.22
CA ALA A 10 -29.68 -39.54 15.09
C ALA A 10 -29.05 -39.74 13.69
N GLN A 11 -29.24 -38.82 12.74
CA GLN A 11 -28.74 -38.96 11.35
C GLN A 11 -27.52 -38.07 11.03
N LEU A 12 -26.80 -37.58 12.05
CA LEU A 12 -25.61 -36.73 11.90
C LEU A 12 -24.31 -37.40 12.36
N ALA A 13 -24.31 -38.72 12.55
CA ALA A 13 -23.21 -39.47 13.15
C ALA A 13 -22.35 -40.31 12.18
N ASP A 14 -22.69 -40.39 10.89
CA ASP A 14 -21.94 -41.20 9.93
C ASP A 14 -21.32 -40.31 8.84
N ASP A 15 -20.16 -39.73 9.14
CA ASP A 15 -19.13 -39.36 8.16
C ASP A 15 -17.84 -38.95 8.89
N VAL A 16 -17.27 -39.89 9.64
CA VAL A 16 -15.88 -39.82 10.14
C VAL A 16 -15.10 -40.91 9.41
N PRO A 17 -14.07 -40.57 8.60
CA PRO A 17 -13.24 -41.60 7.97
C PRO A 17 -12.50 -42.38 9.06
N ALA A 18 -12.57 -43.71 8.96
CA ALA A 18 -11.97 -44.67 9.88
C ALA A 18 -10.49 -44.35 10.14
N VAL A 19 -10.17 -44.15 11.42
CA VAL A 19 -8.78 -44.03 11.91
C VAL A 19 -8.14 -45.42 11.83
N ALA A 20 -7.16 -45.56 10.95
CA ALA A 20 -6.30 -46.74 10.90
C ALA A 20 -5.57 -46.92 12.24
N GLN A 21 -5.64 -48.13 12.79
CA GLN A 21 -4.91 -48.53 14.00
C GLN A 21 -3.39 -48.37 13.77
N PRO A 22 -2.63 -47.76 14.71
CA PRO A 22 -1.19 -47.66 14.57
C PRO A 22 -0.56 -49.01 14.90
N GLN A 23 -0.01 -49.67 13.87
CA GLN A 23 0.91 -50.78 14.04
C GLN A 23 2.15 -50.32 14.82
N SER A 24 2.54 -51.14 15.79
CA SER A 24 3.70 -51.01 16.65
C SER A 24 4.99 -50.72 15.86
N ARG A 25 5.57 -49.52 16.07
CA ARG A 25 7.00 -49.28 15.86
C ARG A 25 7.60 -48.63 17.09
N THR A 26 8.55 -49.37 17.65
CA THR A 26 9.44 -49.07 18.77
C THR A 26 10.08 -47.68 18.70
N THR A 27 9.92 -46.95 19.80
CA THR A 27 10.87 -46.00 20.42
C THR A 27 11.94 -45.37 19.52
N GLY A 28 11.63 -44.16 19.07
CA GLY A 28 12.59 -43.10 18.80
C GLY A 28 11.90 -41.78 19.10
N ALA A 29 12.22 -41.16 20.24
CA ALA A 29 11.70 -39.84 20.58
C ALA A 29 12.13 -38.85 19.49
N ARG A 30 11.20 -38.47 18.62
CA ARG A 30 11.42 -37.37 17.68
C ARG A 30 11.74 -36.13 18.51
N PRO A 31 12.88 -35.43 18.27
CA PRO A 31 13.14 -34.17 18.94
C PRO A 31 11.98 -33.22 18.63
N VAL A 32 11.36 -32.66 19.68
CA VAL A 32 10.34 -31.63 19.53
C VAL A 32 10.99 -30.48 18.74
N PRO A 33 10.52 -30.16 17.53
CA PRO A 33 11.11 -29.07 16.74
C PRO A 33 11.05 -27.78 17.56
N ALA A 34 12.12 -26.98 17.50
CA ALA A 34 12.20 -25.73 18.26
C ALA A 34 10.94 -24.86 18.01
N PRO A 35 10.34 -24.28 19.06
CA PRO A 35 9.05 -23.60 18.95
C PRO A 35 9.16 -22.41 18.00
N VAL A 36 8.32 -22.39 16.96
CA VAL A 36 8.21 -21.26 16.05
C VAL A 36 7.42 -20.16 16.76
N ARG A 37 8.05 -18.98 16.93
CA ARG A 37 7.48 -17.87 17.70
C ARG A 37 7.47 -16.58 16.90
N MET A 38 6.38 -15.82 16.99
CA MET A 38 6.31 -14.46 16.45
C MET A 38 6.05 -13.42 17.54
N ALA A 39 6.72 -12.27 17.43
CA ALA A 39 6.40 -11.08 18.23
C ALA A 39 5.36 -10.25 17.49
N VAL A 40 4.25 -9.96 18.15
CA VAL A 40 3.22 -9.05 17.66
C VAL A 40 3.02 -7.95 18.70
N GLY A 41 3.52 -6.74 18.43
CA GLY A 41 3.35 -5.59 19.33
C GLY A 41 3.92 -5.80 20.74
N GLY A 42 4.98 -6.60 20.88
CA GLY A 42 5.60 -6.95 22.17
C GLY A 42 5.04 -8.20 22.84
N THR A 43 3.98 -8.81 22.29
CA THR A 43 3.43 -10.10 22.73
C THR A 43 4.02 -11.24 21.91
N VAL A 44 4.53 -12.28 22.56
CA VAL A 44 5.05 -13.48 21.89
C VAL A 44 3.89 -14.44 21.63
N VAL A 45 3.71 -14.91 20.40
CA VAL A 45 2.69 -15.87 20.00
C VAL A 45 3.39 -17.13 19.49
N ASP A 46 3.04 -18.27 20.06
CA ASP A 46 3.58 -19.58 19.72
C ASP A 46 2.77 -20.23 18.57
N ARG A 47 3.47 -20.83 17.62
CA ARG A 47 2.85 -21.73 16.64
C ARG A 47 2.70 -23.09 17.30
N CYS A 48 1.48 -23.44 17.65
CA CYS A 48 1.16 -24.72 18.29
C CYS A 48 -0.13 -25.27 17.69
N GLU A 49 -0.11 -26.53 17.27
CA GLU A 49 -1.31 -27.25 16.85
C GLU A 49 -2.20 -27.56 18.06
N PHE A 50 -3.47 -27.91 17.81
CA PHE A 50 -4.42 -28.22 18.88
C PHE A 50 -3.94 -29.36 19.79
N ASP A 51 -3.48 -30.47 19.20
CA ASP A 51 -3.02 -31.64 19.94
C ASP A 51 -1.72 -31.37 20.70
N GLU A 52 -0.84 -30.53 20.15
CA GLU A 52 0.41 -30.11 20.82
C GLU A 52 0.09 -29.26 22.06
N ALA A 53 -0.86 -28.33 21.98
CA ALA A 53 -1.28 -27.52 23.11
C ALA A 53 -1.87 -28.40 24.23
N LEU A 54 -2.68 -29.39 23.86
CA LEU A 54 -3.25 -30.34 24.83
C LEU A 54 -2.17 -31.22 25.47
N ALA A 55 -1.18 -31.67 24.70
CA ALA A 55 -0.04 -32.44 25.22
C ALA A 55 0.82 -31.62 26.19
N ILE A 56 1.03 -30.33 25.93
CA ILE A 56 1.73 -29.42 26.85
C ILE A 56 0.95 -29.29 28.17
N ILE A 57 -0.37 -29.08 28.10
CA ILE A 57 -1.23 -29.01 29.29
C ILE A 57 -1.17 -30.31 30.08
N ALA A 58 -1.28 -31.46 29.41
CA ALA A 58 -1.19 -32.77 30.04
C ALA A 58 0.15 -32.99 30.73
N SER A 59 1.27 -32.69 30.05
CA SER A 59 2.62 -32.77 30.63
C SER A 59 2.75 -31.89 31.87
N ARG A 60 2.18 -30.68 31.83
CA ARG A 60 2.23 -29.73 32.95
C ARG A 60 1.40 -30.12 34.15
N LEU A 61 0.30 -30.83 33.96
CA LEU A 61 -0.49 -31.37 35.08
C LEU A 61 0.29 -32.43 35.87
N HIS A 62 1.15 -33.20 35.20
CA HIS A 62 1.96 -34.27 35.80
C HIS A 62 3.31 -33.79 36.35
N SER A 63 3.82 -32.65 35.89
CA SER A 63 5.11 -32.11 36.32
C SER A 63 5.05 -31.44 37.70
N ALA A 64 6.09 -31.64 38.52
CA ALA A 64 6.27 -31.00 39.84
C ALA A 64 6.81 -29.56 39.77
N SER A 65 6.85 -28.95 38.58
CA SER A 65 7.41 -27.59 38.39
C SER A 65 6.62 -26.51 39.14
N ALA A 66 7.36 -25.61 39.81
CA ALA A 66 6.83 -24.63 40.76
C ALA A 66 6.06 -23.45 40.14
N ALA A 67 6.28 -23.12 38.85
CA ALA A 67 5.56 -22.02 38.18
C ALA A 67 4.29 -22.56 37.52
N GLY A 68 3.10 -21.95 37.63
CA GLY A 68 1.92 -22.41 36.87
C GLY A 68 2.04 -22.18 35.35
N LEU A 69 1.18 -22.80 34.54
CA LEU A 69 1.05 -22.55 33.09
C LEU A 69 -0.28 -21.86 32.78
N ALA A 70 -0.23 -20.67 32.16
CA ALA A 70 -1.38 -19.95 31.64
C ALA A 70 -1.48 -20.12 30.11
N VAL A 71 -2.61 -20.63 29.61
CA VAL A 71 -2.85 -20.83 28.18
C VAL A 71 -3.82 -19.76 27.67
N GLY A 72 -3.28 -18.75 26.99
CA GLY A 72 -4.03 -17.61 26.50
C GLY A 72 -4.26 -17.64 24.99
N SER A 73 -5.28 -16.91 24.54
CA SER A 73 -5.63 -16.77 23.13
C SER A 73 -5.45 -15.32 22.66
N VAL A 74 -4.62 -15.13 21.62
CA VAL A 74 -4.26 -13.82 21.06
C VAL A 74 -5.13 -13.53 19.83
N ASN A 75 -5.94 -12.49 19.94
CA ASN A 75 -6.71 -11.91 18.85
C ASN A 75 -6.33 -10.43 18.65
N LEU A 76 -6.91 -9.75 17.65
CA LEU A 76 -6.58 -8.34 17.38
C LEU A 76 -6.85 -7.42 18.59
N ASP A 77 -7.92 -7.68 19.33
CA ASP A 77 -8.27 -6.94 20.54
C ASP A 77 -7.20 -7.10 21.65
N HIS A 78 -6.59 -8.27 21.73
CA HIS A 78 -5.46 -8.54 22.63
C HIS A 78 -4.28 -7.60 22.36
N LEU A 79 -3.98 -7.29 21.08
CA LEU A 79 -2.90 -6.37 20.70
C LEU A 79 -3.18 -4.90 21.03
N TYR A 80 -4.43 -4.55 21.31
CA TYR A 80 -4.80 -3.19 21.73
C TYR A 80 -4.55 -3.01 23.23
N HIS A 81 -4.92 -4.02 24.04
CA HIS A 81 -4.83 -3.98 25.49
C HIS A 81 -3.48 -4.43 26.06
N PHE A 82 -2.73 -5.29 25.36
CA PHE A 82 -1.36 -5.68 25.73
C PHE A 82 -0.37 -4.59 25.33
N ARG A 83 -0.30 -3.52 26.13
CA ARG A 83 0.78 -2.53 26.07
C ARG A 83 1.75 -2.83 27.21
N ASN A 84 3.04 -3.04 26.89
CA ASN A 84 4.18 -3.09 27.81
C ASN A 84 3.85 -3.40 29.27
N HIS A 85 3.81 -4.68 29.64
CA HIS A 85 4.17 -5.05 31.01
C HIS A 85 5.70 -4.94 31.15
N GLY A 86 6.15 -3.71 31.40
CA GLY A 86 7.31 -3.54 32.27
C GLY A 86 6.95 -4.23 33.59
N ARG A 87 7.76 -5.22 33.96
CA ARG A 87 7.67 -5.96 35.23
C ARG A 87 7.60 -4.95 36.39
N THR A 88 6.40 -4.63 36.87
CA THR A 88 6.24 -3.94 38.15
C THR A 88 6.47 -4.98 39.23
N ALA A 89 7.66 -4.93 39.82
CA ALA A 89 8.07 -5.76 40.92
C ALA A 89 7.13 -5.55 42.11
N THR A 90 6.35 -6.57 42.43
CA THR A 90 5.90 -6.85 43.80
C THR A 90 6.34 -8.28 44.12
N PRO A 91 6.94 -8.53 45.30
CA PRO A 91 7.54 -9.81 45.61
C PRO A 91 6.43 -10.81 45.98
N VAL A 92 6.06 -11.68 45.04
CA VAL A 92 5.34 -12.92 45.36
C VAL A 92 6.38 -14.04 45.35
N THR A 93 6.35 -14.85 46.39
CA THR A 93 7.31 -15.94 46.70
C THR A 93 7.33 -17.10 45.70
N ALA A 94 6.48 -17.05 44.67
CA ALA A 94 6.53 -17.90 43.48
C ALA A 94 6.40 -16.99 42.25
N GLY A 95 7.28 -17.16 41.26
CA GLY A 95 7.25 -16.35 40.03
C GLY A 95 5.89 -16.37 39.33
N PRO A 96 5.61 -15.39 38.45
CA PRO A 96 4.37 -15.37 37.67
C PRO A 96 4.24 -16.64 36.81
N PRO A 97 3.01 -17.09 36.50
CA PRO A 97 2.82 -18.25 35.65
C PRO A 97 3.46 -18.04 34.27
N GLU A 98 3.96 -19.14 33.69
CA GLU A 98 4.47 -19.17 32.32
C GLU A 98 3.30 -19.05 31.34
N TRP A 99 3.44 -18.26 30.28
CA TRP A 99 2.37 -18.06 29.30
C TRP A 99 2.63 -18.81 28.00
N LEU A 100 1.66 -19.63 27.60
CA LEU A 100 1.53 -20.16 26.24
C LEU A 100 0.45 -19.36 25.51
N LEU A 101 0.85 -18.54 24.54
CA LEU A 101 -0.06 -17.63 23.84
C LEU A 101 -0.33 -18.12 22.41
N LEU A 102 -1.56 -18.56 22.17
CA LEU A 102 -2.00 -19.21 20.94
C LEU A 102 -2.74 -18.24 20.00
N ALA A 103 -2.70 -18.48 18.69
CA ALA A 103 -3.41 -17.65 17.72
C ALA A 103 -4.92 -17.97 17.69
N ASP A 104 -5.74 -16.97 18.02
CA ASP A 104 -7.21 -17.07 18.07
C ASP A 104 -7.85 -16.38 16.84
N GLY A 105 -7.33 -15.21 16.46
CA GLY A 105 -7.86 -14.41 15.36
C GLY A 105 -7.26 -14.77 13.99
N MET A 106 -8.09 -14.82 12.95
CA MET A 106 -7.65 -14.99 11.55
C MET A 106 -6.54 -14.00 11.12
N PRO A 107 -6.55 -12.71 11.53
CA PRO A 107 -5.46 -11.80 11.19
C PRO A 107 -4.10 -12.20 11.77
N ILE A 108 -4.09 -12.81 12.96
CA ILE A 108 -2.87 -13.27 13.64
C ILE A 108 -2.36 -14.54 12.97
N ALA A 109 -3.24 -15.52 12.73
CA ALA A 109 -2.91 -16.75 12.01
C ALA A 109 -2.43 -16.48 10.56
N TRP A 110 -3.11 -15.58 9.84
CA TRP A 110 -2.71 -15.19 8.49
C TRP A 110 -1.33 -14.52 8.46
N ARG A 111 -1.04 -13.66 9.45
CA ARG A 111 0.27 -13.04 9.58
C ARG A 111 1.36 -14.08 9.87
N GLY A 112 1.10 -15.02 10.78
CA GLY A 112 2.00 -16.14 11.04
C GLY A 112 2.30 -16.96 9.78
N ARG A 113 1.26 -17.24 8.97
CA ARG A 113 1.41 -17.92 7.67
C ARG A 113 2.23 -17.13 6.66
N LEU A 114 2.04 -15.82 6.59
CA LEU A 114 2.84 -14.96 5.71
C LEU A 114 4.31 -14.94 6.10
N LEU A 115 4.60 -14.95 7.41
CA LEU A 115 5.97 -14.88 7.92
C LEU A 115 6.72 -16.21 7.79
N THR A 116 6.03 -17.33 8.01
CA THR A 116 6.64 -18.68 8.03
C THR A 116 6.50 -19.45 6.72
N GLY A 117 5.65 -19.00 5.80
CA GLY A 117 5.31 -19.75 4.58
C GLY A 117 4.45 -21.00 4.82
N THR A 118 4.16 -21.37 6.07
CA THR A 118 3.40 -22.58 6.45
C THR A 118 2.12 -22.23 7.18
N ALA A 119 1.18 -23.18 7.31
CA ALA A 119 -0.06 -22.93 8.03
C ALA A 119 0.23 -22.58 9.51
N TRP A 120 -0.42 -21.53 10.00
CA TRP A 120 -0.44 -21.17 11.42
C TRP A 120 -1.81 -21.55 12.00
N PRO A 121 -1.89 -22.50 12.95
CA PRO A 121 -3.16 -23.02 13.43
C PRO A 121 -3.95 -21.96 14.20
N ARG A 122 -5.29 -22.05 14.11
CA ARG A 122 -6.19 -21.25 14.94
C ARG A 122 -6.64 -22.11 16.11
N VAL A 123 -6.18 -21.78 17.31
CA VAL A 123 -6.56 -22.48 18.55
C VAL A 123 -7.21 -21.47 19.48
N THR A 124 -8.52 -21.61 19.69
CA THR A 124 -9.30 -20.71 20.55
C THR A 124 -9.50 -21.34 21.93
N GLY A 125 -9.59 -20.52 22.98
CA GLY A 125 -9.88 -21.01 24.32
C GLY A 125 -11.24 -21.73 24.42
N ALA A 126 -12.21 -21.38 23.56
CA ALA A 126 -13.50 -22.04 23.49
C ALA A 126 -13.41 -23.44 22.85
N ASP A 127 -12.49 -23.64 21.92
CA ASP A 127 -12.22 -24.96 21.30
C ASP A 127 -11.43 -25.87 22.26
N LEU A 128 -10.52 -25.28 23.04
CA LEU A 128 -9.64 -26.03 23.93
C LEU A 128 -10.37 -26.49 25.21
N LEU A 129 -11.29 -25.69 25.75
CA LEU A 129 -11.95 -25.94 27.03
C LEU A 129 -12.62 -27.32 27.11
N PRO A 130 -13.46 -27.78 26.16
CA PRO A 130 -14.08 -29.12 26.23
C PRO A 130 -13.07 -30.27 26.30
N SER A 131 -11.98 -30.19 25.52
CA SER A 131 -10.94 -31.21 25.52
C SER A 131 -10.12 -31.20 26.81
N VAL A 132 -9.90 -30.03 27.42
CA VAL A 132 -9.25 -29.94 28.73
C VAL A 132 -10.14 -30.48 29.85
N LEU A 133 -11.46 -30.28 29.79
CA LEU A 133 -12.39 -30.90 30.75
C LEU A 133 -12.38 -32.43 30.64
N THR A 134 -12.34 -32.95 29.42
CA THR A 134 -12.20 -34.40 29.17
C THR A 134 -10.87 -34.93 29.72
N LEU A 135 -9.77 -34.18 29.54
CA LEU A 135 -8.47 -34.52 30.12
C LEU A 135 -8.50 -34.49 31.65
N ALA A 136 -9.17 -33.51 32.25
CA ALA A 136 -9.30 -33.38 33.70
C ALA A 136 -10.11 -34.53 34.31
N GLU A 137 -11.20 -34.93 33.66
CA GLU A 137 -12.01 -36.09 34.04
C GLU A 137 -11.20 -37.38 34.01
N ARG A 138 -10.39 -37.59 32.96
CA ARG A 138 -9.52 -38.78 32.83
C ARG A 138 -8.37 -38.81 33.84
N THR A 139 -7.81 -37.66 34.18
CA THR A 139 -6.68 -37.55 35.11
C THR A 139 -7.11 -37.38 36.57
N GLY A 140 -8.41 -37.20 36.83
CA GLY A 140 -8.95 -36.93 38.17
C GLY A 140 -8.62 -35.53 38.69
N ALA A 141 -8.18 -34.61 37.83
CA ALA A 141 -7.81 -33.25 38.20
C ALA A 141 -9.03 -32.42 38.62
N ARG A 142 -8.89 -31.57 39.63
CA ARG A 142 -9.97 -30.71 40.13
C ARG A 142 -10.05 -29.42 39.32
N VAL A 143 -11.22 -29.14 38.76
CA VAL A 143 -11.47 -27.94 37.95
C VAL A 143 -12.22 -26.89 38.76
N GLY A 144 -11.82 -25.63 38.66
CA GLY A 144 -12.51 -24.49 39.28
C GLY A 144 -12.89 -23.45 38.23
N PHE A 145 -14.03 -22.79 38.43
CA PHE A 145 -14.52 -21.74 37.53
C PHE A 145 -14.58 -20.40 38.28
N PHE A 146 -13.88 -19.39 37.78
CA PHE A 146 -13.78 -18.07 38.40
C PHE A 146 -14.18 -16.96 37.43
N GLY A 147 -15.22 -16.20 37.75
CA GLY A 147 -15.80 -15.16 36.90
C GLY A 147 -17.19 -15.52 36.39
N GLY A 148 -17.66 -14.82 35.35
CA GLY A 148 -18.99 -15.03 34.79
C GLY A 148 -20.15 -14.58 35.70
N SER A 149 -21.38 -14.83 35.25
CA SER A 149 -22.58 -14.53 36.02
C SER A 149 -23.04 -15.74 36.84
N PRO A 150 -23.69 -15.55 38.01
CA PRO A 150 -24.28 -16.65 38.77
C PRO A 150 -25.25 -17.51 37.94
N GLU A 151 -25.97 -16.89 37.01
CA GLU A 151 -26.84 -17.57 36.05
C GLU A 151 -26.05 -18.49 35.09
N THR A 152 -24.95 -17.99 34.52
CA THR A 152 -24.05 -18.79 33.67
C THR A 152 -23.54 -20.02 34.43
N HIS A 153 -23.19 -19.88 35.72
CA HIS A 153 -22.72 -21.00 36.53
C HIS A 153 -23.80 -22.05 36.81
N ARG A 154 -25.06 -21.64 37.01
CA ARG A 154 -26.19 -22.58 37.14
C ARG A 154 -26.36 -23.43 35.87
N LEU A 155 -26.41 -22.77 34.71
CA LEU A 155 -26.53 -23.44 33.41
C LEU A 155 -25.32 -24.34 33.12
N LEU A 156 -24.11 -23.85 33.39
CA LEU A 156 -22.88 -24.61 33.21
C LEU A 156 -22.86 -25.87 34.09
N ALA A 157 -23.29 -25.78 35.35
CA ALA A 157 -23.34 -26.93 36.24
C ALA A 157 -24.30 -28.02 35.72
N ASP A 158 -25.42 -27.63 35.11
CA ASP A 158 -26.37 -28.58 34.51
C ASP A 158 -25.80 -29.25 33.26
N VAL A 159 -25.06 -28.50 32.41
CA VAL A 159 -24.38 -29.06 31.24
C VAL A 159 -23.27 -30.02 31.66
N LEU A 160 -22.41 -29.63 32.60
CA LEU A 160 -21.29 -30.45 33.07
C LEU A 160 -21.77 -31.75 33.74
N ARG A 161 -22.88 -31.72 34.50
CA ARG A 161 -23.48 -32.93 35.08
C ARG A 161 -23.92 -33.94 34.01
N LYS A 162 -24.31 -33.47 32.82
CA LYS A 162 -24.74 -34.32 31.71
C LYS A 162 -23.56 -34.78 30.84
N SER A 163 -22.59 -33.92 30.58
CA SER A 163 -21.51 -34.20 29.63
C SER A 163 -20.23 -34.77 30.26
N HIS A 164 -19.98 -34.50 31.54
CA HIS A 164 -18.78 -34.91 32.29
C HIS A 164 -19.13 -35.35 33.73
N PRO A 165 -19.84 -36.48 33.91
CA PRO A 165 -20.38 -36.89 35.20
C PRO A 165 -19.29 -37.22 36.25
N ALA A 166 -18.08 -37.60 35.83
CA ALA A 166 -16.98 -37.95 36.74
C ALA A 166 -16.03 -36.77 37.02
N LEU A 167 -16.29 -35.58 36.45
CA LEU A 167 -15.45 -34.41 36.62
C LEU A 167 -15.54 -33.85 38.05
N ARG A 168 -14.37 -33.66 38.69
CA ARG A 168 -14.28 -33.08 40.03
C ARG A 168 -14.26 -31.57 39.98
N ILE A 169 -15.38 -30.94 40.35
CA ILE A 169 -15.48 -29.48 40.42
C ILE A 169 -15.12 -29.02 41.83
N SER A 170 -14.01 -28.29 41.95
CA SER A 170 -13.52 -27.71 43.22
C SER A 170 -14.32 -26.49 43.68
N GLY A 171 -14.89 -25.73 42.74
CA GLY A 171 -15.72 -24.56 43.05
C GLY A 171 -16.13 -23.76 41.82
N MET A 172 -17.20 -23.00 41.96
CA MET A 172 -17.71 -22.04 40.97
C MET A 172 -17.95 -20.69 41.66
N TRP A 173 -17.11 -19.71 41.35
CA TRP A 173 -17.11 -18.40 42.01
C TRP A 173 -17.44 -17.31 40.99
N ALA A 174 -18.60 -16.65 41.15
CA ALA A 174 -19.05 -15.55 40.31
C ALA A 174 -19.03 -14.21 41.09
N PRO A 175 -17.84 -13.63 41.34
CA PRO A 175 -17.72 -12.37 42.07
C PRO A 175 -18.24 -11.19 41.26
N GLU A 176 -18.81 -10.18 41.94
CA GLU A 176 -19.16 -8.91 41.29
C GLU A 176 -17.90 -8.13 40.87
N PRO A 177 -17.92 -7.38 39.76
CA PRO A 177 -16.74 -6.68 39.24
C PRO A 177 -15.99 -5.81 40.26
N HIS A 178 -16.70 -5.10 41.13
CA HIS A 178 -16.12 -4.25 42.17
C HIS A 178 -15.40 -5.05 43.26
N SER A 179 -15.89 -6.26 43.57
CA SER A 179 -15.32 -7.14 44.60
C SER A 179 -13.99 -7.77 44.16
N ILE A 180 -13.77 -7.92 42.86
CA ILE A 180 -12.53 -8.50 42.31
C ILE A 180 -11.35 -7.58 42.59
N ALA A 181 -11.51 -6.27 42.36
CA ALA A 181 -10.44 -5.30 42.55
C ALA A 181 -10.00 -5.17 44.02
N LEU A 182 -10.94 -5.29 44.97
CA LEU A 182 -10.70 -5.09 46.40
C LEU A 182 -10.32 -6.37 47.16
N LEU A 183 -10.78 -7.56 46.71
CA LEU A 183 -10.70 -8.81 47.49
C LEU A 183 -9.96 -9.94 46.75
N SER A 184 -9.12 -9.64 45.76
CA SER A 184 -8.41 -10.65 44.96
C SER A 184 -7.57 -11.64 45.78
N HIS A 185 -6.93 -11.18 46.86
CA HIS A 185 -6.19 -12.08 47.77
C HIS A 185 -7.09 -13.08 48.50
N ASN A 186 -8.29 -12.66 48.91
CA ASN A 186 -9.26 -13.53 49.57
C ASN A 186 -9.82 -14.58 48.59
N TRP A 187 -10.05 -14.20 47.34
CA TRP A 187 -10.45 -15.13 46.29
C TRP A 187 -9.36 -16.16 46.00
N ALA A 188 -8.10 -15.73 45.88
CA ALA A 188 -6.98 -16.64 45.68
C ALA A 188 -6.84 -17.64 46.84
N ALA A 189 -6.99 -17.19 48.08
CA ALA A 189 -6.98 -18.06 49.26
C ALA A 189 -8.14 -19.08 49.26
N LYS A 190 -9.35 -18.66 48.87
CA LYS A 190 -10.51 -19.57 48.74
C LYS A 190 -10.29 -20.64 47.67
N ILE A 191 -9.74 -20.26 46.52
CA ILE A 191 -9.41 -21.20 45.43
C ILE A 191 -8.35 -22.20 45.89
N ARG A 192 -7.33 -21.72 46.61
CA ARG A 192 -6.29 -22.58 47.21
C ARG A 192 -6.86 -23.58 48.21
N ALA A 193 -7.76 -23.12 49.09
CA ALA A 193 -8.41 -23.99 50.08
C ALA A 193 -9.27 -25.09 49.42
N ALA A 194 -9.87 -24.80 48.25
CA ALA A 194 -10.60 -25.79 47.45
C ALA A 194 -9.69 -26.80 46.72
N GLY A 195 -8.38 -26.52 46.66
CA GLY A 195 -7.38 -27.34 46.00
C GLY A 195 -7.57 -27.44 44.49
N THR A 196 -7.95 -26.34 43.82
CA THR A 196 -8.12 -26.34 42.37
C THR A 196 -6.82 -26.67 41.62
N ASP A 197 -6.84 -27.63 40.70
CA ASP A 197 -5.69 -27.99 39.84
C ASP A 197 -5.71 -27.21 38.52
N ILE A 198 -6.90 -27.06 37.93
CA ILE A 198 -7.16 -26.31 36.69
C ILE A 198 -8.15 -25.18 36.98
N LEU A 199 -7.75 -23.94 36.76
CA LEU A 199 -8.60 -22.76 36.98
C LEU A 199 -9.02 -22.12 35.65
N VAL A 200 -10.32 -22.14 35.37
CA VAL A 200 -10.93 -21.44 34.23
C VAL A 200 -11.30 -20.02 34.67
N VAL A 201 -10.77 -19.00 33.99
CA VAL A 201 -10.92 -17.58 34.35
C VAL A 201 -11.72 -16.84 33.28
N SER A 202 -12.86 -16.28 33.69
CA SER A 202 -13.86 -15.63 32.83
C SER A 202 -14.23 -14.23 33.33
N LEU A 203 -13.22 -13.37 33.49
CA LEU A 203 -13.40 -11.96 33.92
C LEU A 203 -13.50 -10.97 32.75
N GLY A 204 -13.29 -11.44 31.53
CA GLY A 204 -13.18 -10.59 30.35
C GLY A 204 -11.77 -9.99 30.19
N LYS A 205 -11.44 -9.62 28.95
CA LYS A 205 -10.13 -9.06 28.60
C LYS A 205 -10.13 -7.54 28.85
N PRO A 206 -9.07 -6.93 29.42
CA PRO A 206 -7.81 -7.52 29.87
C PRO A 206 -7.78 -7.82 31.39
N ALA A 207 -8.93 -7.99 32.05
CA ALA A 207 -9.00 -8.19 33.50
C ALA A 207 -8.55 -9.61 33.90
N GLN A 208 -8.92 -10.62 33.11
CA GLN A 208 -8.56 -12.01 33.35
C GLN A 208 -7.04 -12.25 33.29
N GLU A 209 -6.34 -11.68 32.31
CA GLU A 209 -4.90 -11.88 32.15
C GLU A 209 -4.12 -11.21 33.29
N ARG A 210 -4.48 -9.96 33.64
CA ARG A 210 -3.86 -9.23 34.76
C ARG A 210 -4.07 -9.94 36.10
N TRP A 211 -5.25 -10.50 36.31
CA TRP A 211 -5.54 -11.24 37.54
C TRP A 211 -4.70 -12.52 37.64
N VAL A 212 -4.53 -13.25 36.54
CA VAL A 212 -3.67 -14.45 36.50
C VAL A 212 -2.21 -14.09 36.75
N ASP A 213 -1.70 -12.99 36.17
CA ASP A 213 -0.33 -12.53 36.39
C ASP A 213 -0.06 -12.14 37.85
N GLN A 214 -1.01 -11.45 38.48
CA GLN A 214 -0.83 -10.88 39.83
C GLN A 214 -1.15 -11.87 40.94
N HIS A 215 -2.13 -12.74 40.72
CA HIS A 215 -2.71 -13.58 41.78
C HIS A 215 -2.76 -15.08 41.43
N GLY A 216 -2.43 -15.48 40.20
CA GLY A 216 -2.47 -16.88 39.76
C GLY A 216 -1.63 -17.79 40.67
N SER A 217 -0.36 -17.44 40.92
CA SER A 217 0.53 -18.21 41.79
C SER A 217 0.01 -18.33 43.24
N ALA A 218 -0.82 -17.39 43.69
CA ALA A 218 -1.45 -17.44 45.01
C ALA A 218 -2.62 -18.44 45.09
N THR A 219 -3.18 -18.89 43.97
CA THR A 219 -4.29 -19.87 43.95
C THR A 219 -3.85 -21.33 44.18
N GLY A 220 -2.58 -21.65 43.92
CA GLY A 220 -2.08 -23.04 43.95
C GLY A 220 -2.48 -23.90 42.75
N ALA A 221 -3.26 -23.36 41.80
CA ALA A 221 -3.59 -24.06 40.56
C ALA A 221 -2.36 -24.17 39.65
N ARG A 222 -2.29 -25.27 38.88
CA ARG A 222 -1.17 -25.55 37.96
C ARG A 222 -1.44 -25.05 36.56
N ILE A 223 -2.69 -25.09 36.12
CA ILE A 223 -3.13 -24.67 34.79
C ILE A 223 -4.14 -23.52 34.93
N PHE A 224 -3.92 -22.45 34.18
CA PHE A 224 -4.83 -21.31 34.07
C PHE A 224 -5.37 -21.21 32.65
N LEU A 225 -6.69 -21.17 32.51
CA LEU A 225 -7.40 -21.04 31.23
C LEU A 225 -8.21 -19.73 31.20
N PRO A 226 -7.59 -18.60 30.85
CA PRO A 226 -8.27 -17.32 30.65
C PRO A 226 -9.10 -17.33 29.36
N CYS A 227 -10.29 -17.91 29.40
CA CYS A 227 -11.09 -18.18 28.20
C CYS A 227 -12.29 -17.22 27.99
N GLY A 228 -12.44 -16.18 28.83
CA GLY A 228 -13.49 -15.16 28.65
C GLY A 228 -14.89 -15.78 28.52
N GLY A 229 -15.60 -15.45 27.43
CA GLY A 229 -16.95 -15.95 27.13
C GLY A 229 -17.05 -17.43 26.72
N ALA A 230 -15.96 -18.21 26.78
CA ALA A 230 -16.01 -19.65 26.51
C ALA A 230 -17.02 -20.41 27.39
N ILE A 231 -17.14 -20.01 28.65
CA ILE A 231 -18.11 -20.60 29.58
C ILE A 231 -19.56 -20.31 29.17
N ASP A 232 -19.83 -19.17 28.54
CA ASP A 232 -21.18 -18.82 28.08
C ASP A 232 -21.59 -19.66 26.87
N PHE A 233 -20.63 -20.00 26.00
CA PHE A 233 -20.84 -20.93 24.88
C PHE A 233 -21.08 -22.35 25.39
N LEU A 234 -20.29 -22.81 26.36
CA LEU A 234 -20.43 -24.14 26.94
C LEU A 234 -21.75 -24.29 27.72
N ALA A 235 -22.17 -23.23 28.42
CA ALA A 235 -23.45 -23.16 29.11
C ALA A 235 -24.67 -23.00 28.18
N GLY A 236 -24.46 -22.82 26.86
CA GLY A 236 -25.53 -22.65 25.87
C GLY A 236 -26.23 -21.28 25.91
N LYS A 237 -25.69 -20.30 26.66
CA LYS A 237 -26.26 -18.95 26.80
C LYS A 237 -26.08 -18.11 25.53
N THR A 238 -24.99 -18.32 24.80
CA THR A 238 -24.69 -17.64 23.54
C THR A 238 -24.49 -18.65 22.41
N ARG A 239 -25.02 -18.34 21.22
CA ARG A 239 -24.85 -19.20 20.03
C ARG A 239 -23.54 -18.86 19.32
N ARG A 240 -22.82 -19.89 18.89
CA ARG A 240 -21.60 -19.74 18.06
C ARG A 240 -22.00 -19.48 16.60
N ALA A 241 -21.13 -18.81 15.85
CA ALA A 241 -21.33 -18.62 14.42
C ALA A 241 -21.44 -19.97 13.69
N PRO A 242 -22.21 -20.09 12.59
CA PRO A 242 -22.24 -21.29 11.77
C PRO A 242 -20.85 -21.76 11.33
N GLY A 243 -20.62 -23.07 11.22
CA GLY A 243 -19.30 -23.66 10.93
C GLY A 243 -18.66 -23.10 9.65
N TRP A 244 -19.45 -22.88 8.60
CA TRP A 244 -18.98 -22.27 7.35
C TRP A 244 -18.47 -20.82 7.55
N MET A 245 -19.13 -20.02 8.42
CA MET A 245 -18.66 -18.67 8.75
C MET A 245 -17.37 -18.72 9.57
N GLN A 246 -17.22 -19.71 10.45
CA GLN A 246 -15.99 -19.90 11.22
C GLN A 246 -14.81 -20.28 10.32
N GLN A 247 -15.03 -21.14 9.31
CA GLN A 247 -14.02 -21.54 8.33
C GLN A 247 -13.59 -20.38 7.43
N LEU A 248 -14.53 -19.53 7.02
CA LEU A 248 -14.26 -18.32 6.24
C LEU A 248 -13.68 -17.16 7.08
N GLY A 249 -13.60 -17.31 8.40
CA GLY A 249 -13.09 -16.24 9.27
C GLY A 249 -14.08 -15.08 9.50
N LEU A 250 -15.36 -15.30 9.23
CA LEU A 250 -16.45 -14.30 9.33
C LEU A 250 -17.14 -14.29 10.70
N GLU A 251 -16.58 -14.96 11.70
CA GLU A 251 -17.15 -15.02 13.06
C GLU A 251 -17.32 -13.63 13.69
N TRP A 252 -16.43 -12.68 13.39
CA TRP A 252 -16.55 -11.29 13.85
C TRP A 252 -17.80 -10.59 13.29
N LEU A 253 -18.20 -10.92 12.06
CA LEU A 253 -19.37 -10.33 11.40
C LEU A 253 -20.65 -10.85 12.04
N TYR A 254 -20.71 -12.16 12.30
CA TYR A 254 -21.83 -12.79 13.03
C TYR A 254 -21.99 -12.21 14.44
N ARG A 255 -20.88 -11.97 15.14
CA ARG A 255 -20.93 -11.35 16.48
C ARG A 255 -21.34 -9.88 16.41
N LEU A 256 -20.84 -9.12 15.43
CA LEU A 256 -21.21 -7.71 15.24
C LEU A 256 -22.71 -7.55 14.94
N THR A 257 -23.31 -8.46 14.16
CA THR A 257 -24.76 -8.42 13.90
C THR A 257 -25.58 -8.85 15.11
N SER A 258 -25.03 -9.69 15.98
CA SER A 258 -25.71 -10.18 17.20
C SER A 258 -25.62 -9.19 18.37
N GLU A 259 -24.50 -8.46 18.52
CA GLU A 259 -24.28 -7.49 19.60
C GLU A 259 -23.66 -6.17 19.08
N PRO A 260 -24.37 -5.41 18.23
CA PRO A 260 -23.80 -4.27 17.50
C PRO A 260 -23.31 -3.16 18.43
N ARG A 261 -24.06 -2.81 19.47
CA ARG A 261 -23.70 -1.72 20.42
C ARG A 261 -22.45 -2.06 21.24
N ARG A 262 -22.27 -3.32 21.64
CA ARG A 262 -21.14 -3.77 22.46
C ARG A 262 -19.86 -3.94 21.64
N LEU A 263 -19.98 -4.35 20.38
CA LEU A 263 -18.85 -4.76 19.55
C LEU A 263 -18.45 -3.75 18.46
N ALA A 264 -19.27 -2.74 18.16
CA ALA A 264 -18.96 -1.72 17.15
C ALA A 264 -17.68 -0.95 17.47
N SER A 265 -17.50 -0.48 18.71
CA SER A 265 -16.27 0.23 19.11
C SER A 265 -15.03 -0.66 18.99
N ARG A 266 -15.16 -1.94 19.35
CA ARG A 266 -14.09 -2.94 19.29
C ARG A 266 -13.65 -3.25 17.85
N TYR A 267 -14.58 -3.43 16.92
CA TYR A 267 -14.25 -3.81 15.55
C TYR A 267 -14.03 -2.62 14.60
N LEU A 268 -14.77 -1.52 14.74
CA LEU A 268 -14.73 -0.38 13.81
C LEU A 268 -13.69 0.68 14.20
N LEU A 269 -13.39 0.85 15.48
CA LEU A 269 -12.42 1.86 15.96
C LEU A 269 -11.09 1.22 16.38
N GLN A 270 -11.13 0.17 17.19
CA GLN A 270 -9.90 -0.46 17.73
C GLN A 270 -9.30 -1.50 16.77
N GLY A 271 -10.14 -2.19 15.99
CA GLY A 271 -9.74 -3.19 15.00
C GLY A 271 -8.73 -2.71 13.95
N PRO A 272 -8.93 -1.56 13.29
CA PRO A 272 -7.98 -1.04 12.28
C PRO A 272 -6.59 -0.73 12.85
N VAL A 273 -6.53 -0.18 14.07
CA VAL A 273 -5.27 0.12 14.77
C VAL A 273 -4.54 -1.19 15.13
N ALA A 274 -5.26 -2.19 15.63
CA ALA A 274 -4.71 -3.50 15.93
C ALA A 274 -4.22 -4.24 14.67
N LEU A 275 -4.93 -4.11 13.54
CA LEU A 275 -4.53 -4.70 12.27
C LEU A 275 -3.20 -4.10 11.77
N PHE A 276 -3.04 -2.78 11.88
CA PHE A 276 -1.78 -2.11 11.52
C PHE A 276 -0.60 -2.58 12.40
N ARG A 277 -0.86 -2.94 13.66
CA ARG A 277 0.16 -3.53 14.55
C ARG A 277 0.49 -4.97 14.18
N ALA A 278 -0.50 -5.78 13.83
CA ALA A 278 -0.28 -7.15 13.34
C ALA A 278 0.61 -7.16 12.08
N VAL A 279 0.50 -6.14 11.21
CA VAL A 279 1.37 -5.96 10.04
C VAL A 279 2.85 -5.74 10.42
N ARG A 280 3.14 -5.25 11.63
CA ARG A 280 4.51 -5.07 12.16
C ARG A 280 5.05 -6.32 12.88
N ALA A 281 4.33 -7.44 12.89
CA ALA A 281 4.80 -8.66 13.53
C ALA A 281 6.10 -9.17 12.89
N GLN A 282 7.04 -9.62 13.72
CA GLN A 282 8.34 -10.17 13.32
C GLN A 282 8.49 -11.59 13.89
N LEU A 283 9.19 -12.46 13.17
CA LEU A 283 9.58 -13.76 13.71
C LEU A 283 10.71 -13.56 14.72
N ILE A 284 10.59 -14.19 15.89
CA ILE A 284 11.63 -14.17 16.93
C ILE A 284 12.42 -15.49 16.89
N CYS A 285 11.73 -16.60 16.65
CA CYS A 285 12.36 -17.93 16.54
C CYS A 285 11.79 -18.66 15.32
N TYR A 286 12.67 -19.10 14.43
CA TYR A 286 12.36 -19.87 13.23
C TYR A 286 13.42 -20.96 13.07
N PRO A 287 13.05 -22.25 12.97
CA PRO A 287 14.01 -23.33 12.99
C PRO A 287 14.62 -23.55 11.61
N VAL A 288 15.51 -22.65 11.16
CA VAL A 288 16.61 -22.96 10.21
C VAL A 288 17.72 -21.89 10.39
N ALA A 289 18.64 -22.13 11.31
CA ALA A 289 20.05 -21.69 11.25
C ALA A 289 20.77 -22.24 12.48
N CYS A 290 21.46 -23.37 12.32
CA CYS A 290 22.54 -23.70 13.24
C CYS A 290 23.69 -22.73 12.94
N TYR A 291 23.80 -21.68 13.73
CA TYR A 291 25.07 -21.00 13.97
C TYR A 291 25.29 -21.04 15.46
N THR A 292 26.09 -22.01 15.90
CA THR A 292 26.69 -22.02 17.24
C THR A 292 27.67 -20.84 17.30
N PRO A 293 27.49 -19.83 18.17
CA PRO A 293 28.60 -18.99 18.53
C PRO A 293 29.47 -19.84 19.45
N THR A 294 30.59 -20.32 18.92
CA THR A 294 31.66 -20.88 19.72
C THR A 294 32.10 -19.80 20.71
N SER A 295 31.87 -20.08 21.98
CA SER A 295 32.52 -19.42 23.11
C SER A 295 34.03 -19.48 22.93
N ARG A 296 34.64 -18.34 22.61
CA ARG A 296 36.02 -18.06 22.97
C ARG A 296 36.06 -16.70 23.65
N GLU A 297 36.31 -16.77 24.95
CA GLU A 297 36.85 -15.68 25.75
C GLU A 297 38.02 -15.04 24.99
N MET A 298 38.02 -13.71 24.88
CA MET A 298 39.26 -12.94 24.89
C MET A 298 38.98 -11.52 25.41
N SER A 299 39.15 -11.40 26.72
CA SER A 299 39.76 -10.27 27.45
C SER A 299 39.67 -8.86 26.83
N LEU A 300 38.89 -8.00 27.49
CA LEU A 300 38.99 -6.54 27.42
C LEU A 300 40.35 -6.05 27.97
N PRO A 301 41.03 -5.07 27.34
CA PRO A 301 42.06 -4.29 28.01
C PRO A 301 41.43 -3.09 28.75
N ALA A 302 41.93 -2.85 29.95
CA ALA A 302 41.59 -1.75 30.85
C ALA A 302 41.91 -0.35 30.26
N PRO A 303 41.30 0.74 30.77
CA PRO A 303 41.44 2.08 30.20
C PRO A 303 42.82 2.69 30.50
N GLY A 304 43.59 2.98 29.46
CA GLY A 304 44.84 3.75 29.54
C GLY A 304 44.58 5.26 29.58
N ARG A 305 45.30 5.96 30.47
CA ARG A 305 45.34 7.42 30.63
C ARG A 305 45.70 8.16 29.32
N PRO A 306 45.22 9.39 29.12
CA PRO A 306 45.48 10.17 27.92
C PRO A 306 46.93 10.69 27.87
N ALA A 307 47.58 10.49 26.72
CA ALA A 307 48.84 11.14 26.38
C ALA A 307 48.59 12.54 25.81
N ALA A 308 49.37 13.51 26.27
CA ALA A 308 49.33 14.91 25.86
C ALA A 308 49.69 15.08 24.36
N VAL A 309 48.91 15.89 23.66
CA VAL A 309 49.20 16.37 22.30
C VAL A 309 49.90 17.72 22.42
N PRO A 310 50.96 18.02 21.66
CA PRO A 310 51.61 19.33 21.71
C PRO A 310 50.74 20.40 21.06
N GLU A 311 50.65 21.57 21.70
CA GLU A 311 50.10 22.80 21.14
C GLU A 311 50.86 23.21 19.86
N SER A 312 50.18 23.22 18.73
CA SER A 312 50.63 23.89 17.51
C SER A 312 49.93 25.24 17.42
N THR A 313 50.70 26.30 17.65
CA THR A 313 50.33 27.71 17.46
C THR A 313 49.91 28.01 16.02
N ALA A 314 48.65 28.38 15.81
CA ALA A 314 48.17 29.00 14.58
C ALA A 314 47.93 30.52 14.81
N PRO A 315 48.34 31.40 13.88
CA PRO A 315 48.14 32.84 14.02
C PRO A 315 46.67 33.24 13.74
N PRO A 316 46.21 34.40 14.25
CA PRO A 316 44.82 34.81 14.15
C PRO A 316 44.42 35.20 12.70
N PRO A 317 43.13 35.07 12.33
CA PRO A 317 42.68 35.36 10.98
C PRO A 317 42.71 36.86 10.69
N GLN A 318 43.44 37.23 9.62
CA GLN A 318 43.39 38.57 9.03
C GLN A 318 42.07 38.76 8.28
N GLN A 319 41.37 39.86 8.58
CA GLN A 319 40.23 40.35 7.80
C GLN A 319 40.73 40.78 6.41
N VAL A 320 40.29 40.08 5.37
CA VAL A 320 40.52 40.49 3.98
C VAL A 320 39.26 41.20 3.47
N GLU A 321 39.45 42.45 3.09
CA GLU A 321 38.47 43.34 2.48
C GLU A 321 38.03 42.79 1.11
N VAL A 322 36.72 42.55 0.94
CA VAL A 322 36.14 41.97 -0.29
C VAL A 322 36.08 43.03 -1.38
N ALA A 323 37.02 42.98 -2.32
CA ALA A 323 36.98 43.77 -3.54
C ALA A 323 35.82 43.32 -4.44
N ALA A 324 35.02 44.29 -4.90
CA ALA A 324 33.87 44.07 -5.77
C ALA A 324 34.27 43.42 -7.10
N LEU A 325 33.63 42.28 -7.43
CA LEU A 325 33.82 41.56 -8.69
C LEU A 325 33.33 42.40 -9.90
N PRO A 326 34.03 42.37 -11.04
CA PRO A 326 33.62 43.09 -12.24
C PRO A 326 32.35 42.47 -12.87
N LYS A 327 31.40 43.33 -13.24
CA LYS A 327 30.17 42.94 -13.94
C LYS A 327 30.50 42.37 -15.32
N TYR A 328 30.41 41.05 -15.49
CA TYR A 328 30.54 40.39 -16.79
C TYR A 328 29.21 40.46 -17.56
N GLN A 329 29.19 41.17 -18.69
CA GLN A 329 28.04 41.19 -19.61
C GLN A 329 28.10 39.96 -20.54
N SER A 330 27.37 38.90 -20.22
CA SER A 330 27.15 37.79 -21.15
C SER A 330 26.25 38.24 -22.30
N ARG A 331 26.79 38.31 -23.52
CA ARG A 331 25.98 38.35 -24.76
C ARG A 331 25.23 37.02 -24.89
N GLY A 332 23.94 37.01 -24.55
CA GLY A 332 23.03 35.88 -24.75
C GLY A 332 22.20 35.43 -23.54
N ALA A 333 22.46 35.95 -22.34
CA ALA A 333 21.56 35.72 -21.20
C ALA A 333 20.30 36.59 -21.31
N PRO A 334 19.10 36.10 -20.96
CA PRO A 334 17.91 36.93 -20.93
C PRO A 334 18.15 38.09 -19.95
N THR A 335 18.13 39.31 -20.48
CA THR A 335 18.29 40.55 -19.74
C THR A 335 17.13 40.73 -18.76
N SER A 336 17.26 40.20 -17.54
CA SER A 336 16.37 40.56 -16.44
C SER A 336 17.02 41.69 -15.63
N ARG A 337 16.57 42.92 -15.88
CA ARG A 337 16.71 44.03 -14.94
C ARG A 337 16.09 43.58 -13.60
N ARG A 338 16.91 43.47 -12.54
CA ARG A 338 16.43 43.32 -11.16
C ARG A 338 15.55 44.51 -10.79
N GLY A 339 14.23 44.32 -10.82
CA GLY A 339 13.33 45.00 -9.90
C GLY A 339 13.34 44.20 -8.60
N GLN A 340 13.61 44.86 -7.47
CA GLN A 340 13.61 44.31 -6.12
C GLN A 340 12.25 43.66 -5.76
N GLY A 341 12.03 42.40 -6.12
CA GLY A 341 10.81 41.67 -5.80
C GLY A 341 11.08 40.18 -5.68
N SER A 342 10.52 39.57 -4.62
CA SER A 342 10.69 38.16 -4.25
C SER A 342 10.56 37.15 -5.43
N PRO A 343 11.33 36.04 -5.39
CA PRO A 343 11.42 35.02 -6.44
C PRO A 343 10.11 34.28 -6.75
N HIS A 344 9.05 34.46 -5.95
CA HIS A 344 7.78 33.71 -6.07
C HIS A 344 6.62 34.44 -6.78
N ARG A 345 6.83 35.65 -7.32
CA ARG A 345 5.74 36.50 -7.87
C ARG A 345 4.89 35.85 -8.97
N TRP A 346 5.42 34.94 -9.78
CA TRP A 346 4.61 34.32 -10.82
C TRP A 346 3.82 33.11 -10.31
N GLN A 347 4.39 32.35 -9.37
CA GLN A 347 3.74 31.23 -8.69
C GLN A 347 2.54 31.74 -7.86
N ASP A 348 2.69 32.86 -7.16
CA ASP A 348 1.61 33.49 -6.39
C ASP A 348 0.49 34.02 -7.28
N ARG A 349 0.85 34.74 -8.36
CA ARG A 349 -0.13 35.21 -9.35
C ARG A 349 -0.85 34.03 -10.02
N TYR A 350 -0.15 32.95 -10.30
CA TYR A 350 -0.74 31.72 -10.83
C TYR A 350 -1.72 31.11 -9.82
N SER A 351 -1.29 30.90 -8.56
CA SER A 351 -2.15 30.33 -7.51
C SER A 351 -3.41 31.20 -7.30
N HIS A 352 -3.27 32.52 -7.32
CA HIS A 352 -4.38 33.45 -7.22
C HIS A 352 -5.37 33.33 -8.40
N ARG A 353 -4.86 33.35 -9.64
CA ARG A 353 -5.71 33.15 -10.84
C ARG A 353 -6.39 31.79 -10.84
N LEU A 354 -5.71 30.76 -10.36
CA LEU A 354 -6.25 29.41 -10.21
C LEU A 354 -7.42 29.37 -9.22
N ARG A 355 -7.32 30.09 -8.10
CA ARG A 355 -8.44 30.26 -7.14
C ARG A 355 -9.67 30.86 -7.81
N ILE A 356 -9.49 31.93 -8.60
CA ILE A 356 -10.59 32.57 -9.32
C ILE A 356 -11.25 31.58 -10.27
N THR A 357 -10.46 30.87 -11.09
CA THR A 357 -11.01 29.89 -12.04
C THR A 357 -11.71 28.72 -11.34
N ASP A 358 -11.22 28.26 -10.19
CA ASP A 358 -11.88 27.19 -9.44
C ASP A 358 -13.23 27.65 -8.87
N SER A 359 -13.28 28.87 -8.31
CA SER A 359 -14.52 29.45 -7.81
C SER A 359 -15.57 29.59 -8.91
N LEU A 360 -15.15 30.03 -10.09
CA LEU A 360 -16.03 30.13 -11.26
C LEU A 360 -16.53 28.76 -11.72
N VAL A 361 -15.65 27.76 -11.82
CA VAL A 361 -16.02 26.40 -12.24
C VAL A 361 -16.97 25.75 -11.24
N VAL A 362 -16.68 25.83 -9.94
CA VAL A 362 -17.53 25.27 -8.88
C VAL A 362 -18.89 25.97 -8.89
N GLY A 363 -18.90 27.31 -8.90
CA GLY A 363 -20.14 28.09 -8.95
C GLY A 363 -21.00 27.75 -10.17
N ALA A 364 -20.40 27.76 -11.37
CA ALA A 364 -21.10 27.41 -12.60
C ALA A 364 -21.63 25.97 -12.61
N SER A 365 -20.87 25.02 -12.05
CA SER A 365 -21.27 23.61 -11.99
C SER A 365 -22.44 23.38 -11.03
N VAL A 366 -22.45 24.09 -9.91
CA VAL A 366 -23.56 24.04 -8.94
C VAL A 366 -24.83 24.67 -9.53
N LEU A 367 -24.70 25.82 -10.19
CA LEU A 367 -25.83 26.47 -10.88
C LEU A 367 -26.38 25.62 -12.02
N LEU A 368 -25.50 25.04 -12.84
CA LEU A 368 -25.91 24.16 -13.94
C LEU A 368 -26.56 22.86 -13.43
N ALA A 369 -26.06 22.29 -12.33
CA ALA A 369 -26.69 21.13 -11.70
C ALA A 369 -28.07 21.46 -11.12
N GLN A 370 -28.25 22.67 -10.58
CA GLN A 370 -29.56 23.17 -10.15
C GLN A 370 -30.51 23.29 -11.34
N TYR A 371 -30.06 23.88 -12.44
CA TYR A 371 -30.83 24.00 -13.68
C TYR A 371 -31.22 22.64 -14.26
N ILE A 372 -30.28 21.70 -14.39
CA ILE A 372 -30.55 20.34 -14.92
C ILE A 372 -31.61 19.61 -14.09
N ARG A 373 -31.62 19.81 -12.77
CA ARG A 373 -32.53 19.09 -11.88
C ARG A 373 -33.91 19.74 -11.74
N PHE A 374 -33.97 21.06 -11.66
CA PHE A 374 -35.18 21.81 -11.30
C PHE A 374 -35.74 22.68 -12.45
N GLY A 375 -35.03 22.78 -13.57
CA GLY A 375 -35.42 23.62 -14.71
C GLY A 375 -35.50 25.10 -14.31
N ASP A 376 -36.42 25.83 -14.92
CA ASP A 376 -36.66 27.26 -14.67
C ASP A 376 -37.52 27.54 -13.42
N SER A 377 -37.99 26.51 -12.72
CA SER A 377 -38.93 26.64 -11.60
C SER A 377 -38.33 26.15 -10.28
N PRO A 378 -37.88 27.06 -9.38
CA PRO A 378 -37.29 26.70 -8.08
C PRO A 378 -38.21 25.90 -7.15
N GLU A 379 -39.52 25.96 -7.38
CA GLU A 379 -40.56 25.37 -6.52
C GLU A 379 -40.73 23.85 -6.68
N MET A 380 -40.16 23.24 -7.72
CA MET A 380 -40.22 21.78 -7.94
C MET A 380 -39.32 20.96 -6.99
N SER A 381 -38.57 21.61 -6.09
CA SER A 381 -37.67 20.95 -5.15
C SER A 381 -38.34 20.46 -3.86
N GLY A 382 -39.56 20.92 -3.57
CA GLY A 382 -40.24 20.68 -2.29
C GLY A 382 -39.72 21.56 -1.13
N TYR A 383 -38.77 22.46 -1.40
CA TYR A 383 -38.23 23.44 -0.45
C TYR A 383 -38.33 24.86 -1.02
N PRO A 384 -38.39 25.91 -0.18
CA PRO A 384 -38.34 27.30 -0.66
C PRO A 384 -37.07 27.58 -1.46
N GLY A 385 -37.17 28.32 -2.58
CA GLY A 385 -36.03 28.61 -3.46
C GLY A 385 -34.84 29.29 -2.75
N VAL A 386 -35.10 30.09 -1.71
CA VAL A 386 -34.06 30.70 -0.86
C VAL A 386 -33.25 29.64 -0.10
N VAL A 387 -33.92 28.61 0.46
CA VAL A 387 -33.26 27.51 1.18
C VAL A 387 -32.38 26.71 0.23
N MET A 388 -32.86 26.44 -0.98
CA MET A 388 -32.06 25.72 -1.97
C MET A 388 -30.86 26.54 -2.45
N THR A 389 -31.01 27.86 -2.57
CA THR A 389 -29.92 28.77 -2.94
C THR A 389 -28.86 28.84 -1.83
N LEU A 390 -29.29 28.93 -0.57
CA LEU A 390 -28.39 28.87 0.60
C LEU A 390 -27.66 27.53 0.67
N PHE A 391 -28.36 26.42 0.39
CA PHE A 391 -27.73 25.10 0.30
C PHE A 391 -26.68 25.02 -0.81
N SER A 392 -27.00 25.51 -2.02
CA SER A 392 -26.05 25.60 -3.14
C SER A 392 -24.81 26.44 -2.80
N LEU A 393 -24.99 27.57 -2.10
CA LEU A 393 -23.89 28.43 -1.65
C LEU A 393 -23.03 27.74 -0.58
N LEU A 394 -23.65 27.10 0.41
CA LEU A 394 -22.94 26.35 1.45
C LEU A 394 -22.16 25.18 0.84
N PHE A 395 -22.77 24.49 -0.12
CA PHE A 395 -22.14 23.41 -0.86
C PHE A 395 -20.92 23.90 -1.66
N ALA A 396 -21.06 24.98 -2.43
CA ALA A 396 -19.93 25.57 -3.15
C ALA A 396 -18.81 26.00 -2.20
N ALA A 397 -19.16 26.63 -1.06
CA ALA A 397 -18.19 27.04 -0.05
C ALA A 397 -17.45 25.85 0.57
N LEU A 398 -18.16 24.77 0.91
CA LEU A 398 -17.57 23.53 1.43
C LEU A 398 -16.62 22.91 0.41
N TRP A 399 -17.00 22.86 -0.86
CA TRP A 399 -16.14 22.31 -1.90
C TRP A 399 -14.86 23.14 -2.09
N LEU A 400 -14.96 24.47 -2.11
CA LEU A 400 -13.81 25.36 -2.19
C LEU A 400 -12.90 25.24 -0.95
N ALA A 401 -13.48 25.07 0.24
CA ALA A 401 -12.75 24.80 1.48
C ALA A 401 -12.00 23.47 1.41
N CYS A 402 -12.63 22.39 0.94
CA CYS A 402 -11.95 21.12 0.72
C CYS A 402 -10.79 21.25 -0.29
N LEU A 403 -10.98 21.98 -1.40
CA LEU A 403 -9.89 22.25 -2.35
C LEU A 403 -8.70 23.00 -1.69
N ALA A 404 -8.98 23.89 -0.75
CA ALA A 404 -7.96 24.59 0.02
C ALA A 404 -7.25 23.67 1.03
N ILE A 405 -8.01 22.87 1.79
CA ILE A 405 -7.49 21.91 2.79
C ILE A 405 -6.56 20.88 2.14
N PHE A 406 -6.94 20.36 0.97
CA PHE A 406 -6.11 19.42 0.20
C PHE A 406 -4.91 20.07 -0.49
N ARG A 407 -4.65 21.37 -0.24
CA ARG A 407 -3.55 22.15 -0.81
C ARG A 407 -3.42 21.97 -2.33
N THR A 408 -4.56 22.00 -3.03
CA THR A 408 -4.61 21.81 -4.50
C THR A 408 -3.95 22.94 -5.28
N ARG A 409 -3.58 24.04 -4.61
CA ARG A 409 -3.01 25.28 -5.18
C ARG A 409 -1.63 25.62 -4.60
N SER A 410 -0.98 24.63 -4.00
CA SER A 410 0.37 24.77 -3.42
C SER A 410 1.40 25.02 -4.51
N THR A 411 2.30 25.97 -4.27
CA THR A 411 3.35 26.40 -5.20
C THR A 411 4.34 25.28 -5.54
N HIS A 412 4.61 24.37 -4.60
CA HIS A 412 5.52 23.24 -4.78
C HIS A 412 5.01 22.13 -5.71
N VAL A 413 3.75 22.19 -6.16
CA VAL A 413 3.11 21.15 -7.00
C VAL A 413 2.66 21.73 -8.36
N ILE A 414 3.07 22.96 -8.68
CA ILE A 414 2.61 23.64 -9.89
C ILE A 414 3.31 23.07 -11.13
N GLY A 415 2.51 22.55 -12.06
CA GLY A 415 2.94 22.26 -13.43
C GLY A 415 3.75 20.98 -13.62
N THR A 416 4.02 20.22 -12.55
CA THR A 416 4.81 18.98 -12.59
C THR A 416 4.00 17.78 -12.07
N GLY A 417 4.16 16.62 -12.71
CA GLY A 417 3.57 15.34 -12.26
C GLY A 417 2.03 15.27 -12.27
N ILE A 418 1.48 14.17 -11.73
CA ILE A 418 0.02 13.90 -11.67
C ILE A 418 -0.64 14.36 -10.35
N GLU A 419 0.17 14.79 -9.41
CA GLU A 419 -0.23 15.04 -8.03
C GLU A 419 -1.30 16.15 -7.91
N GLU A 420 -1.21 17.17 -8.76
CA GLU A 420 -2.21 18.24 -8.87
C GLU A 420 -3.61 17.69 -9.19
N TYR A 421 -3.71 16.81 -10.20
CA TYR A 421 -4.98 16.17 -10.58
C TYR A 421 -5.50 15.23 -9.49
N ARG A 422 -4.59 14.47 -8.86
CA ARG A 422 -4.93 13.55 -7.77
C ARG A 422 -5.54 14.28 -6.57
N ARG A 423 -4.97 15.44 -6.20
CA ARG A 423 -5.47 16.27 -5.08
C ARG A 423 -6.86 16.85 -5.40
N VAL A 424 -7.08 17.33 -6.62
CA VAL A 424 -8.39 17.83 -7.06
C VAL A 424 -9.44 16.72 -7.03
N GLY A 425 -9.12 15.55 -7.60
CA GLY A 425 -10.03 14.40 -7.58
C GLY A 425 -10.34 13.92 -6.16
N SER A 426 -9.34 13.87 -5.29
CA SER A 426 -9.52 13.47 -3.88
C SER A 426 -10.37 14.48 -3.11
N ALA A 427 -10.12 15.77 -3.28
CA ALA A 427 -10.89 16.84 -2.63
C ALA A 427 -12.36 16.80 -3.06
N SER A 428 -12.64 16.65 -4.36
CA SER A 428 -14.01 16.46 -4.86
C SER A 428 -14.64 15.20 -4.26
N PHE A 429 -13.98 14.05 -4.37
CA PHE A 429 -14.52 12.79 -3.82
C PHE A 429 -14.91 12.89 -2.34
N TRP A 430 -14.02 13.44 -1.50
CA TRP A 430 -14.31 13.63 -0.08
C TRP A 430 -15.42 14.65 0.18
N THR A 431 -15.47 15.75 -0.56
CA THR A 431 -16.55 16.74 -0.43
C THR A 431 -17.92 16.09 -0.64
N PHE A 432 -18.08 15.36 -1.75
CA PHE A 432 -19.35 14.71 -2.09
C PHE A 432 -19.65 13.53 -1.17
N GLY A 433 -18.64 12.78 -0.75
CA GLY A 433 -18.78 11.71 0.25
C GLY A 433 -19.32 12.24 1.58
N MET A 434 -18.78 13.36 2.07
CA MET A 434 -19.26 14.02 3.30
C MET A 434 -20.69 14.50 3.16
N ILE A 435 -21.04 15.15 2.05
CA ILE A 435 -22.42 15.63 1.81
C ILE A 435 -23.39 14.44 1.72
N ALA A 436 -23.03 13.37 1.01
CA ALA A 436 -23.84 12.17 0.91
C ALA A 436 -24.05 11.52 2.30
N MET A 437 -23.01 11.46 3.13
CA MET A 437 -23.08 10.92 4.48
C MET A 437 -23.97 11.76 5.40
N VAL A 438 -23.82 13.09 5.38
CA VAL A 438 -24.66 14.02 6.16
C VAL A 438 -26.11 13.96 5.68
N SER A 439 -26.34 13.95 4.37
CA SER A 439 -27.68 13.83 3.78
C SER A 439 -28.36 12.53 4.21
N LEU A 440 -27.63 11.42 4.24
CA LEU A 440 -28.15 10.14 4.69
C LEU A 440 -28.44 10.15 6.21
N ALA A 441 -27.53 10.70 7.01
CA ALA A 441 -27.66 10.75 8.47
C ALA A 441 -28.79 11.69 8.94
N ALA A 442 -28.95 12.84 8.27
CA ALA A 442 -29.98 13.82 8.58
C ALA A 442 -31.31 13.55 7.83
N ASN A 443 -31.39 12.44 7.08
CA ASN A 443 -32.54 12.07 6.26
C ASN A 443 -33.02 13.20 5.34
N ILE A 444 -32.08 14.00 4.84
CA ILE A 444 -32.35 15.10 3.92
C ILE A 444 -32.59 14.46 2.56
N ALA A 445 -33.77 14.70 1.98
CA ALA A 445 -34.12 14.29 0.63
C ALA A 445 -33.38 15.13 -0.41
N LEU A 446 -32.05 15.06 -0.44
CA LEU A 446 -31.27 15.67 -1.51
C LEU A 446 -31.55 14.95 -2.82
N ALA A 447 -31.78 15.73 -3.86
CA ALA A 447 -31.91 15.21 -5.21
C ALA A 447 -30.60 14.52 -5.62
N ARG A 448 -30.59 13.19 -5.65
CA ARG A 448 -29.43 12.37 -6.05
C ARG A 448 -28.83 12.81 -7.40
N LEU A 449 -29.70 13.22 -8.32
CA LEU A 449 -29.32 13.73 -9.64
C LEU A 449 -28.62 15.11 -9.57
N TYR A 450 -29.00 16.00 -8.64
CA TYR A 450 -28.31 17.28 -8.44
C TYR A 450 -26.87 17.05 -7.97
N LEU A 451 -26.68 16.21 -6.94
CA LEU A 451 -25.34 15.88 -6.45
C LEU A 451 -24.50 15.15 -7.49
N ALA A 452 -25.09 14.19 -8.22
CA ALA A 452 -24.39 13.46 -9.28
C ALA A 452 -23.97 14.39 -10.43
N ALA A 453 -24.86 15.27 -10.90
CA ALA A 453 -24.56 16.23 -11.94
C ALA A 453 -23.47 17.21 -11.51
N ALA A 454 -23.57 17.79 -10.30
CA ALA A 454 -22.56 18.70 -9.77
C ALA A 454 -21.18 18.04 -9.63
N LEU A 455 -21.13 16.77 -9.18
CA LEU A 455 -19.88 16.01 -9.04
C LEU A 455 -19.19 15.84 -10.39
N VAL A 456 -19.93 15.34 -11.38
CA VAL A 456 -19.38 15.03 -12.70
C VAL A 456 -18.95 16.32 -13.40
N LEU A 457 -19.85 17.30 -13.51
CA LEU A 457 -19.60 18.54 -14.23
C LEU A 457 -18.48 19.35 -13.58
N GLY A 458 -18.51 19.54 -12.26
CA GLY A 458 -17.51 20.35 -11.58
C GLY A 458 -16.16 19.65 -11.45
N THR A 459 -16.12 18.32 -11.22
CA THR A 459 -14.82 17.62 -11.19
C THR A 459 -14.17 17.60 -12.56
N ILE A 460 -14.93 17.32 -13.63
CA ILE A 460 -14.40 17.37 -15.00
C ILE A 460 -13.97 18.81 -15.34
N GLY A 461 -14.78 19.82 -15.02
CA GLY A 461 -14.45 21.22 -15.23
C GLY A 461 -13.16 21.65 -14.52
N LEU A 462 -12.96 21.24 -13.27
CA LEU A 462 -11.74 21.52 -12.52
C LEU A 462 -10.52 20.83 -13.16
N LEU A 463 -10.64 19.56 -13.57
CA LEU A 463 -9.56 18.83 -14.23
C LEU A 463 -9.20 19.45 -15.60
N ILE A 464 -10.19 19.91 -16.36
CA ILE A 464 -9.98 20.64 -17.62
C ILE A 464 -9.28 21.97 -17.36
N SER A 465 -9.76 22.76 -16.39
CA SER A 465 -9.13 24.02 -15.98
C SER A 465 -7.65 23.82 -15.63
N ARG A 466 -7.34 22.77 -14.85
CA ARG A 466 -5.97 22.38 -14.51
C ARG A 466 -5.12 22.05 -15.73
N ASN A 467 -5.67 21.29 -16.68
CA ASN A 467 -4.98 20.97 -17.94
C ASN A 467 -4.73 22.22 -18.80
N ILE A 468 -5.67 23.17 -18.88
CA ILE A 468 -5.49 24.45 -19.59
C ILE A 468 -4.36 25.26 -18.95
N TRP A 469 -4.41 25.43 -17.64
CA TRP A 469 -3.39 26.17 -16.89
C TRP A 469 -2.01 25.53 -16.98
N ARG A 470 -1.93 24.20 -16.93
CA ARG A 470 -0.68 23.47 -17.14
C ARG A 470 -0.10 23.73 -18.53
N ARG A 471 -0.91 23.66 -19.59
CA ARG A 471 -0.46 23.99 -20.95
C ARG A 471 0.01 25.45 -21.05
N HIS A 472 -0.67 26.37 -20.37
CA HIS A 472 -0.26 27.77 -20.31
C HIS A 472 1.13 27.94 -19.67
N ILE A 473 1.38 27.30 -18.52
CA ILE A 473 2.69 27.34 -17.87
C ILE A 473 3.76 26.70 -18.75
N CYS A 474 3.53 25.51 -19.30
CA CYS A 474 4.51 24.83 -20.15
C CYS A 474 4.90 25.68 -21.37
N ARG A 475 3.94 26.40 -21.96
CA ARG A 475 4.23 27.36 -23.05
C ARG A 475 5.09 28.52 -22.56
N LYS A 476 4.71 29.15 -21.44
CA LYS A 476 5.49 30.25 -20.87
C LYS A 476 6.92 29.84 -20.51
N ARG A 477 7.10 28.63 -19.97
CA ARG A 477 8.41 28.02 -19.69
C ARG A 477 9.24 27.79 -20.94
N ALA A 478 8.62 27.27 -21.99
CA ALA A 478 9.26 27.13 -23.30
C ALA A 478 9.67 28.50 -23.91
N ASP A 479 8.88 29.55 -23.66
CA ASP A 479 9.20 30.94 -24.07
C ASP A 479 10.26 31.63 -23.16
N GLY A 480 10.90 30.90 -22.24
CA GLY A 480 11.91 31.46 -21.33
C GLY A 480 11.34 32.25 -20.13
N LYS A 481 10.04 32.16 -19.87
CA LYS A 481 9.34 32.84 -18.74
C LYS A 481 8.94 31.81 -17.68
N TYR A 482 8.75 32.23 -16.43
CA TYR A 482 8.42 31.32 -15.32
C TYR A 482 9.49 30.23 -15.11
N GLN A 483 10.74 30.64 -15.24
CA GLN A 483 11.92 29.81 -14.99
C GLN A 483 12.44 30.07 -13.58
N THR A 484 12.91 29.02 -12.93
CA THR A 484 13.66 29.03 -11.67
C THR A 484 15.14 29.01 -12.02
N MET A 485 15.87 30.02 -11.59
CA MET A 485 17.30 30.14 -11.85
C MET A 485 18.08 29.29 -10.85
N VAL A 486 18.92 28.38 -11.34
CA VAL A 486 19.60 27.36 -10.54
C VAL A 486 21.10 27.63 -10.49
N LEU A 487 21.67 27.61 -9.29
CA LEU A 487 23.10 27.44 -9.06
C LEU A 487 23.39 25.96 -8.82
N ALA A 488 24.18 25.33 -9.69
CA ALA A 488 24.51 23.91 -9.57
C ALA A 488 25.82 23.70 -8.80
N ILE A 489 25.84 22.79 -7.84
CA ILE A 489 27.03 22.41 -7.07
C ILE A 489 27.42 20.96 -7.38
N GLY A 490 28.67 20.73 -7.79
CA GLY A 490 29.24 19.40 -8.00
C GLY A 490 30.27 19.33 -9.12
N ASP A 491 30.63 18.11 -9.52
CA ASP A 491 31.65 17.88 -10.54
C ASP A 491 31.22 18.37 -11.92
N ARG A 492 32.21 18.79 -12.73
CA ARG A 492 31.99 19.28 -14.11
C ARG A 492 31.11 18.34 -14.94
N ARG A 493 31.33 17.02 -14.86
CA ARG A 493 30.56 16.02 -15.62
C ARG A 493 29.10 15.93 -15.15
N LYS A 494 28.84 15.97 -13.85
CA LYS A 494 27.48 15.88 -13.29
C LYS A 494 26.70 17.17 -13.54
N ILE A 495 27.35 18.33 -13.43
CA ILE A 495 26.75 19.61 -13.80
C ILE A 495 26.42 19.63 -15.30
N ALA A 496 27.33 19.18 -16.16
CA ALA A 496 27.04 19.08 -17.60
C ALA A 496 25.83 18.18 -17.90
N HIS A 497 25.73 17.03 -17.21
CA HIS A 497 24.57 16.15 -17.33
C HIS A 497 23.27 16.81 -16.82
N LEU A 498 23.31 17.51 -15.68
CA LEU A 498 22.15 18.25 -15.17
C LEU A 498 21.68 19.31 -16.15
N VAL A 499 22.62 20.05 -16.76
CA VAL A 499 22.33 21.08 -17.76
C VAL A 499 21.66 20.45 -18.99
N HIS A 500 22.21 19.37 -19.51
CA HIS A 500 21.65 18.66 -20.67
C HIS A 500 20.21 18.16 -20.41
N GLU A 501 19.96 17.56 -19.25
CA GLU A 501 18.63 17.06 -18.88
C GLU A 501 17.59 18.19 -18.73
N LEU A 502 17.99 19.31 -18.12
CA LEU A 502 17.11 20.46 -17.93
C LEU A 502 16.83 21.21 -19.25
N ASP A 503 17.83 21.31 -20.13
CA ASP A 503 17.67 21.95 -21.43
C ASP A 503 16.91 21.07 -22.43
N SER A 504 17.03 19.75 -22.33
CA SER A 504 16.22 18.78 -23.07
C SER A 504 14.74 18.81 -22.65
N ASN A 505 14.44 19.26 -21.42
CA ASN A 505 13.08 19.36 -20.88
C ASN A 505 12.71 20.79 -20.44
N PRO A 506 12.57 21.77 -21.36
CA PRO A 506 12.26 23.17 -21.00
C PRO A 506 10.94 23.36 -20.24
N LYS A 507 10.05 22.36 -20.28
CA LYS A 507 8.74 22.37 -19.60
C LYS A 507 8.86 22.29 -18.08
N ASP A 508 9.99 21.81 -17.55
CA ASP A 508 10.23 21.74 -16.11
C ASP A 508 10.57 23.12 -15.53
N GLY A 509 11.10 24.02 -16.37
CA GLY A 509 11.27 25.43 -16.02
C GLY A 509 12.45 25.70 -15.10
N TYR A 510 13.47 24.85 -15.08
CA TYR A 510 14.74 25.13 -14.39
C TYR A 510 15.80 25.52 -15.41
N VAL A 511 16.62 26.52 -15.07
CA VAL A 511 17.74 26.95 -15.91
C VAL A 511 18.98 27.12 -15.03
N VAL A 512 20.07 26.47 -15.39
CA VAL A 512 21.34 26.61 -14.68
C VAL A 512 22.00 27.93 -15.09
N VAL A 513 22.18 28.85 -14.13
CA VAL A 513 22.78 30.18 -14.34
C VAL A 513 24.22 30.29 -13.84
N GLY A 514 24.67 29.31 -13.06
CA GLY A 514 26.03 29.24 -12.53
C GLY A 514 26.38 27.86 -12.01
N ALA A 515 27.68 27.62 -11.87
CA ALA A 515 28.24 26.37 -11.35
C ALA A 515 29.24 26.65 -10.21
N CYS A 516 29.16 25.87 -9.12
CA CYS A 516 30.19 25.80 -8.09
C CYS A 516 30.80 24.39 -8.11
N ILE A 517 32.12 24.31 -8.27
CA ILE A 517 32.84 23.05 -8.40
C ILE A 517 33.65 22.82 -7.13
N PRO A 518 33.46 21.69 -6.43
CA PRO A 518 34.20 21.45 -5.20
C PRO A 518 35.72 21.52 -5.37
N GLY A 519 36.41 22.20 -4.44
CA GLY A 519 37.87 22.36 -4.47
C GLY A 519 38.42 23.27 -5.58
N HIS A 520 37.56 24.02 -6.30
CA HIS A 520 37.98 24.95 -7.35
C HIS A 520 38.63 26.24 -6.80
N GLY A 521 38.32 26.61 -5.55
CA GLY A 521 38.74 27.87 -4.95
C GLY A 521 37.88 29.06 -5.41
N PRO A 522 38.38 30.31 -5.25
CA PRO A 522 37.65 31.53 -5.59
C PRO A 522 37.40 31.65 -7.11
N PRO A 523 36.38 32.41 -7.54
CA PRO A 523 36.02 32.56 -8.95
C PRO A 523 37.18 33.13 -9.79
N ARG A 524 37.57 32.41 -10.85
CA ARG A 524 38.65 32.79 -11.79
C ARG A 524 38.16 33.29 -13.16
N GLY A 525 36.85 33.40 -13.34
CA GLY A 525 36.24 33.74 -14.64
C GLY A 525 36.19 32.59 -15.64
N GLU A 526 36.41 31.34 -15.19
CA GLU A 526 36.24 30.15 -16.02
C GLU A 526 34.77 29.88 -16.35
N THR A 527 34.52 29.22 -17.48
CA THR A 527 33.17 28.86 -17.92
C THR A 527 33.10 27.40 -18.34
N LEU A 528 31.94 26.79 -18.11
CA LEU A 528 31.59 25.46 -18.56
C LEU A 528 30.69 25.58 -19.80
N THR A 529 31.15 25.06 -20.94
CA THR A 529 30.35 25.03 -22.17
C THR A 529 29.65 23.69 -22.31
N VAL A 530 28.31 23.71 -22.37
CA VAL A 530 27.48 22.52 -22.57
C VAL A 530 26.50 22.83 -23.69
N GLU A 531 26.57 22.08 -24.79
CA GLU A 531 25.66 22.20 -25.95
C GLU A 531 25.43 23.64 -26.45
N GLY A 532 26.50 24.45 -26.48
CA GLY A 532 26.46 25.83 -26.96
C GLY A 532 26.03 26.88 -25.92
N ARG A 533 25.70 26.47 -24.69
CA ARG A 533 25.49 27.37 -23.54
C ARG A 533 26.74 27.47 -22.68
N THR A 534 27.08 28.70 -22.32
CA THR A 534 28.24 29.03 -21.48
C THR A 534 27.77 29.34 -20.06
N ILE A 535 28.14 28.50 -19.10
CA ILE A 535 27.77 28.63 -17.69
C ILE A 535 29.00 29.11 -16.90
N PRO A 536 28.91 30.23 -16.15
CA PRO A 536 30.03 30.72 -15.35
C PRO A 536 30.31 29.80 -14.16
N ILE A 537 31.60 29.54 -13.91
CA ILE A 537 32.05 28.87 -12.69
C ILE A 537 32.30 29.96 -11.64
N LEU A 538 31.45 29.99 -10.62
CA LEU A 538 31.36 31.08 -9.64
C LEU A 538 32.14 30.81 -8.35
N GLY A 539 32.84 29.68 -8.27
CA GLY A 539 33.72 29.32 -7.16
C GLY A 539 33.54 27.87 -6.74
N ASP A 540 33.84 27.60 -5.48
CA ASP A 540 33.69 26.31 -4.82
C ASP A 540 32.52 26.29 -3.81
N GLU A 541 32.43 25.25 -2.98
CA GLU A 541 31.40 25.07 -1.96
C GLU A 541 31.40 26.15 -0.86
N SER A 542 32.51 26.88 -0.67
CA SER A 542 32.60 27.96 0.32
C SER A 542 32.09 29.31 -0.22
N HIS A 543 32.00 29.45 -1.54
CA HIS A 543 31.59 30.70 -2.21
C HIS A 543 30.13 30.72 -2.65
N VAL A 544 29.31 29.74 -2.23
CA VAL A 544 27.94 29.56 -2.71
C VAL A 544 27.06 30.79 -2.44
N VAL A 545 27.14 31.39 -1.25
CA VAL A 545 26.36 32.59 -0.90
C VAL A 545 26.72 33.79 -1.78
N ALA A 546 28.02 33.99 -2.05
CA ALA A 546 28.49 35.05 -2.94
C ALA A 546 28.05 34.79 -4.38
N ALA A 547 28.12 33.53 -4.84
CA ALA A 547 27.67 33.10 -6.15
C ALA A 547 26.17 33.33 -6.35
N VAL A 548 25.32 32.92 -5.40
CA VAL A 548 23.86 33.14 -5.43
C VAL A 548 23.54 34.62 -5.58
N ASN A 549 24.19 35.49 -4.81
CA ASN A 549 23.99 36.93 -4.89
C ASN A 549 24.43 37.53 -6.24
N GLY A 550 25.55 37.02 -6.78
CA GLY A 550 26.14 37.45 -8.05
C GLY A 550 25.37 37.01 -9.29
N CYS A 551 24.83 35.78 -9.31
CA CYS A 551 24.07 35.25 -10.44
C CYS A 551 22.55 35.40 -10.31
N GLY A 552 22.05 35.71 -9.11
CA GLY A 552 20.61 35.80 -8.83
C GLY A 552 19.90 34.47 -8.98
N ALA A 553 20.50 33.39 -8.44
CA ALA A 553 19.84 32.09 -8.40
C ALA A 553 18.69 32.09 -7.39
N ASP A 554 17.55 31.51 -7.78
CA ASP A 554 16.38 31.29 -6.92
C ASP A 554 16.43 29.91 -6.23
N ALA A 555 17.28 29.01 -6.73
CA ALA A 555 17.49 27.69 -6.15
C ALA A 555 18.96 27.23 -6.29
N VAL A 556 19.40 26.40 -5.35
CA VAL A 556 20.70 25.73 -5.37
C VAL A 556 20.48 24.23 -5.51
N VAL A 557 21.11 23.60 -6.48
CA VAL A 557 21.03 22.14 -6.71
C VAL A 557 22.38 21.49 -6.40
N VAL A 558 22.42 20.64 -5.39
CA VAL A 558 23.59 19.83 -5.03
C VAL A 558 23.52 18.48 -5.74
N THR A 559 24.43 18.23 -6.67
CA THR A 559 24.51 16.97 -7.43
C THR A 559 25.35 15.89 -6.74
N GLN A 560 26.07 16.26 -5.67
CA GLN A 560 26.99 15.37 -4.97
C GLN A 560 27.09 15.76 -3.50
N THR A 561 26.49 14.94 -2.63
CA THR A 561 26.46 15.19 -1.18
C THR A 561 27.72 14.71 -0.46
N GLU A 562 28.48 13.80 -1.08
CA GLU A 562 29.66 13.17 -0.45
C GLU A 562 30.83 14.15 -0.25
N HIS A 563 30.93 15.21 -1.08
CA HIS A 563 32.00 16.21 -0.98
C HIS A 563 31.67 17.36 0.00
N LEU A 564 30.39 17.76 0.13
CA LEU A 564 30.02 18.80 1.10
C LEU A 564 29.98 18.27 2.54
N GLY A 565 29.70 16.98 2.74
CA GLY A 565 29.45 16.43 4.08
C GLY A 565 28.16 16.97 4.72
N VAL A 566 27.69 16.29 5.77
CA VAL A 566 26.38 16.60 6.38
C VAL A 566 26.36 17.98 7.03
N SER A 567 27.47 18.38 7.67
CA SER A 567 27.58 19.67 8.37
C SER A 567 27.53 20.85 7.40
N ALA A 568 28.23 20.79 6.26
CA ALA A 568 28.23 21.91 5.31
C ALA A 568 26.88 22.05 4.59
N ILE A 569 26.21 20.94 4.25
CA ILE A 569 24.84 21.00 3.69
C ILE A 569 23.89 21.67 4.69
N ARG A 570 24.01 21.38 5.99
CA ARG A 570 23.18 22.00 7.02
C ARG A 570 23.47 23.49 7.18
N SER A 571 24.75 23.89 7.20
CA SER A 571 25.13 25.30 7.24
C SER A 571 24.63 26.05 6.00
N LEU A 572 24.83 25.46 4.82
CA LEU A 572 24.34 26.02 3.56
C LEU A 572 22.83 26.19 3.56
N MET A 573 22.07 25.22 4.08
CA MET A 573 20.63 25.32 4.19
C MET A 573 20.20 26.53 5.05
N TRP A 574 20.87 26.79 6.19
CA TRP A 574 20.57 27.95 7.04
C TRP A 574 20.94 29.27 6.38
N GLU A 575 22.06 29.31 5.65
CA GLU A 575 22.45 30.51 4.90
C GLU A 575 21.45 30.82 3.78
N LEU A 576 21.01 29.80 3.03
CA LEU A 576 20.02 29.93 1.95
C LEU A 576 18.62 30.30 2.47
N GLU A 577 18.23 29.82 3.65
CA GLU A 577 16.95 30.17 4.30
C GLU A 577 16.82 31.68 4.54
N SER A 578 17.92 32.35 4.92
CA SER A 578 17.92 33.81 5.13
C SER A 578 17.73 34.62 3.83
N MET A 579 17.95 33.98 2.68
CA MET A 579 17.89 34.59 1.34
C MET A 579 16.63 34.22 0.54
N ASP A 580 15.72 33.40 1.10
CA ASP A 580 14.53 32.88 0.39
C ASP A 580 14.93 32.06 -0.87
N VAL A 581 16.02 31.28 -0.78
CA VAL A 581 16.55 30.45 -1.87
C VAL A 581 16.35 28.97 -1.55
N ASP A 582 15.74 28.23 -2.48
CA ASP A 582 15.45 26.81 -2.29
C ASP A 582 16.71 25.95 -2.41
N LEU A 583 16.93 25.01 -1.50
CA LEU A 583 17.98 23.98 -1.61
C LEU A 583 17.39 22.65 -2.09
N ALA A 584 17.89 22.15 -3.22
CA ALA A 584 17.54 20.85 -3.77
C ALA A 584 18.77 19.93 -3.84
N VAL A 585 18.57 18.64 -3.62
CA VAL A 585 19.63 17.62 -3.67
C VAL A 585 19.26 16.59 -4.71
N ALA A 586 20.15 16.35 -5.69
CA ALA A 586 19.99 15.30 -6.67
C ALA A 586 20.66 14.02 -6.14
N PRO A 587 19.90 12.96 -5.80
CA PRO A 587 20.44 11.77 -5.15
C PRO A 587 21.17 10.80 -6.10
N GLY A 588 21.34 11.16 -7.37
CA GLY A 588 22.01 10.32 -8.38
C GLY A 588 21.23 9.08 -8.82
N VAL A 589 19.98 8.90 -8.38
CA VAL A 589 19.10 7.79 -8.79
C VAL A 589 18.20 8.27 -9.93
N MET A 590 18.51 7.87 -11.17
CA MET A 590 17.71 8.17 -12.36
C MET A 590 16.65 7.09 -12.63
N ASP A 591 15.60 7.43 -13.39
CA ASP A 591 14.53 6.52 -13.86
C ASP A 591 13.64 5.82 -12.81
N VAL A 592 13.67 6.28 -11.56
CA VAL A 592 12.73 5.83 -10.52
C VAL A 592 11.58 6.83 -10.39
N ALA A 593 10.33 6.34 -10.47
CA ALA A 593 9.17 7.21 -10.27
C ALA A 593 9.18 7.84 -8.89
N ALA A 594 8.79 9.12 -8.84
CA ALA A 594 8.66 9.89 -7.61
C ALA A 594 7.81 9.17 -6.54
N ALA A 595 6.79 8.40 -6.94
CA ALA A 595 5.95 7.62 -6.03
C ALA A 595 6.70 6.51 -5.28
N ARG A 596 7.88 6.08 -5.77
CA ARG A 596 8.74 5.06 -5.16
C ARG A 596 9.88 5.67 -4.33
N LEU A 597 10.10 6.97 -4.44
CA LEU A 597 11.11 7.68 -3.66
C LEU A 597 10.46 8.15 -2.36
N THR A 598 10.77 7.47 -1.25
CA THR A 598 10.27 7.84 0.08
C THR A 598 11.43 8.25 0.97
N LEU A 599 11.33 9.41 1.61
CA LEU A 599 12.25 9.78 2.68
C LEU A 599 11.82 9.06 3.95
N ARG A 600 12.69 8.21 4.50
CA ARG A 600 12.45 7.50 5.75
C ARG A 600 13.49 7.92 6.79
N PRO A 601 13.09 8.56 7.90
CA PRO A 601 14.00 8.83 9.00
C PRO A 601 14.32 7.51 9.70
N VAL A 602 15.58 7.07 9.64
CA VAL A 602 16.06 5.86 10.32
C VAL A 602 17.27 6.24 11.17
N ALA A 603 17.20 6.03 12.48
CA ALA A 603 18.24 6.43 13.43
C ALA A 603 18.65 7.92 13.31
N GLY A 604 17.71 8.80 12.95
CA GLY A 604 17.96 10.24 12.75
C GLY A 604 18.50 10.62 11.36
N PHE A 605 18.76 9.64 10.49
CA PHE A 605 19.20 9.89 9.11
C PHE A 605 18.00 9.91 8.14
N PRO A 606 17.87 10.93 7.28
CA PRO A 606 16.86 10.95 6.22
C PRO A 606 17.31 10.03 5.08
N LEU A 607 17.00 8.74 5.17
CA LEU A 607 17.34 7.78 4.11
C LEU A 607 16.36 7.94 2.95
N LEU A 608 16.87 8.19 1.75
CA LEU A 608 16.09 8.09 0.53
C LEU A 608 15.88 6.61 0.20
N HIS A 609 14.70 6.10 0.55
CA HIS A 609 14.32 4.72 0.33
C HIS A 609 13.61 4.59 -1.02
N VAL A 610 14.23 3.87 -1.94
CA VAL A 610 13.60 3.41 -3.18
C VAL A 610 12.74 2.20 -2.87
N GLU A 611 11.42 2.38 -2.84
CA GLU A 611 10.49 1.27 -2.67
C GLU A 611 10.65 0.27 -3.82
N LYS A 612 10.67 -1.03 -3.49
CA LYS A 612 10.68 -2.10 -4.50
C LYS A 612 9.43 -1.97 -5.38
N PRO A 613 9.50 -2.31 -6.68
CA PRO A 613 8.30 -2.35 -7.53
C PRO A 613 7.25 -3.25 -6.86
N GLN A 614 6.12 -2.66 -6.45
CA GLN A 614 5.12 -3.36 -5.65
C GLN A 614 4.18 -4.16 -6.57
N TYR A 615 4.55 -5.40 -6.91
CA TYR A 615 3.63 -6.33 -7.60
C TYR A 615 2.84 -7.25 -6.66
N HIS A 616 3.00 -7.10 -5.33
CA HIS A 616 2.40 -7.97 -4.32
C HIS A 616 1.34 -7.24 -3.48
N GLY A 617 0.24 -7.94 -3.14
CA GLY A 617 -0.76 -7.46 -2.18
C GLY A 617 -1.96 -6.68 -2.77
N SER A 618 -2.39 -5.63 -2.07
CA SER A 618 -3.62 -4.87 -2.33
C SER A 618 -3.63 -4.13 -3.67
N GLN A 619 -2.46 -3.66 -4.14
CA GLN A 619 -2.34 -3.00 -5.45
C GLN A 619 -2.63 -3.96 -6.60
N ARG A 620 -2.19 -5.22 -6.51
CA ARG A 620 -2.53 -6.27 -7.48
C ARG A 620 -4.04 -6.55 -7.50
N PHE A 621 -4.69 -6.52 -6.34
CA PHE A 621 -6.15 -6.68 -6.26
C PHE A 621 -6.90 -5.49 -6.89
N GLN A 622 -6.48 -4.26 -6.60
CA GLN A 622 -7.06 -3.05 -7.23
C GLN A 622 -6.91 -3.10 -8.75
N LYS A 623 -5.71 -3.40 -9.24
CA LYS A 623 -5.42 -3.56 -10.66
C LYS A 623 -6.27 -4.67 -11.29
N ARG A 624 -6.33 -5.85 -10.68
CA ARG A 624 -7.14 -6.97 -11.16
C ARG A 624 -8.63 -6.65 -11.23
N THR A 625 -9.15 -5.95 -10.22
CA THR A 625 -10.56 -5.54 -10.17
C THR A 625 -10.85 -4.52 -11.26
N PHE A 626 -9.97 -3.52 -11.41
CA PHE A 626 -10.06 -2.54 -12.49
C PHE A 626 -10.04 -3.21 -13.86
N ASP A 627 -9.06 -4.09 -14.12
CA ASP A 627 -8.93 -4.80 -15.40
C ASP A 627 -10.16 -5.63 -15.72
N PHE A 628 -10.72 -6.33 -14.73
CA PHE A 628 -11.93 -7.13 -14.91
C PHE A 628 -13.15 -6.26 -15.23
N CYS A 629 -13.43 -5.24 -14.41
CA CYS A 629 -14.58 -4.35 -14.60
C CYS A 629 -14.48 -3.58 -15.93
N PHE A 630 -13.29 -3.08 -16.26
CA PHE A 630 -13.05 -2.34 -17.50
C PHE A 630 -13.22 -3.25 -18.71
N ALA A 631 -12.61 -4.44 -18.72
CA ALA A 631 -12.74 -5.38 -19.83
C ALA A 631 -14.19 -5.86 -20.03
N LEU A 632 -14.92 -6.11 -18.94
CA LEU A 632 -16.33 -6.49 -18.99
C LEU A 632 -17.19 -5.36 -19.60
N ALA A 633 -17.02 -4.13 -19.11
CA ALA A 633 -17.74 -2.96 -19.63
C ALA A 633 -17.40 -2.72 -21.10
N ALA A 634 -16.11 -2.79 -21.48
CA ALA A 634 -15.67 -2.63 -22.86
C ALA A 634 -16.28 -3.67 -23.78
N LEU A 635 -16.35 -4.95 -23.38
CA LEU A 635 -16.96 -6.02 -24.18
C LEU A 635 -18.48 -5.82 -24.33
N ILE A 636 -19.18 -5.41 -23.28
CA ILE A 636 -20.63 -5.14 -23.36
C ILE A 636 -20.88 -3.99 -24.34
N VAL A 637 -20.21 -2.85 -24.16
CA VAL A 637 -20.38 -1.66 -25.01
C VAL A 637 -19.99 -1.93 -26.46
N THR A 638 -18.92 -2.70 -26.69
CA THR A 638 -18.44 -3.01 -28.04
C THR A 638 -19.07 -4.25 -28.66
N SER A 639 -19.93 -4.99 -27.95
CA SER A 639 -20.53 -6.23 -28.47
C SER A 639 -21.31 -6.07 -29.78
N PRO A 640 -22.09 -5.00 -30.03
CA PRO A 640 -22.77 -4.83 -31.32
C PRO A 640 -21.77 -4.65 -32.46
N LEU A 641 -20.69 -3.91 -32.21
CA LEU A 641 -19.62 -3.67 -33.17
C LEU A 641 -18.83 -4.96 -33.46
N LEU A 642 -18.54 -5.77 -32.45
CA LEU A 642 -17.88 -7.06 -32.60
C LEU A 642 -18.72 -8.04 -33.45
N VAL A 643 -20.04 -8.07 -33.26
CA VAL A 643 -20.95 -8.89 -34.07
C VAL A 643 -20.95 -8.39 -35.52
N ALA A 644 -21.07 -7.08 -35.75
CA ALA A 644 -21.01 -6.52 -37.10
C ALA A 644 -19.68 -6.84 -37.80
N ALA A 645 -18.56 -6.70 -37.10
CA ALA A 645 -17.24 -7.05 -37.62
C ALA A 645 -17.12 -8.56 -37.92
N ALA A 646 -17.66 -9.42 -37.07
CA ALA A 646 -17.67 -10.87 -37.28
C ALA A 646 -18.45 -11.27 -38.54
N VAL A 647 -19.62 -10.65 -38.77
CA VAL A 647 -20.43 -10.85 -39.98
C VAL A 647 -19.66 -10.36 -41.21
N ALA A 648 -19.09 -9.15 -41.18
CA ALA A 648 -18.30 -8.62 -42.30
C ALA A 648 -17.11 -9.53 -42.67
N ILE A 649 -16.38 -10.06 -41.68
CA ILE A 649 -15.28 -11.00 -41.91
C ILE A 649 -15.79 -12.28 -42.58
N LYS A 650 -16.94 -12.81 -42.15
CA LYS A 650 -17.53 -14.04 -42.70
C LYS A 650 -18.06 -13.87 -44.12
N LEU A 651 -18.60 -12.70 -44.45
CA LEU A 651 -19.12 -12.40 -45.79
C LEU A 651 -18.00 -12.14 -46.80
N THR A 652 -16.88 -11.54 -46.38
CA THR A 652 -15.79 -11.16 -47.29
C THR A 652 -14.69 -12.22 -47.41
N SER A 653 -14.56 -13.16 -46.46
CA SER A 653 -13.46 -14.14 -46.44
C SER A 653 -13.86 -15.48 -45.78
N LYS A 654 -13.59 -16.61 -46.46
CA LYS A 654 -13.86 -17.96 -45.93
C LYS A 654 -12.93 -18.28 -44.75
N GLY A 655 -13.45 -18.94 -43.69
CA GLY A 655 -12.68 -19.39 -42.51
C GLY A 655 -13.15 -18.80 -41.17
N PRO A 656 -12.38 -18.92 -40.08
CA PRO A 656 -12.80 -18.51 -38.73
C PRO A 656 -12.78 -16.99 -38.53
N VAL A 657 -13.67 -16.47 -37.69
CA VAL A 657 -13.71 -15.03 -37.35
C VAL A 657 -12.50 -14.63 -36.50
N PHE A 658 -12.17 -15.44 -35.50
CA PHE A 658 -11.06 -15.16 -34.60
C PHE A 658 -9.76 -15.73 -35.13
N TYR A 659 -8.73 -14.89 -35.09
CA TYR A 659 -7.34 -15.28 -35.23
C TYR A 659 -6.74 -15.53 -33.84
N ARG A 660 -5.94 -16.60 -33.73
CA ARG A 660 -5.31 -17.05 -32.49
C ARG A 660 -3.81 -17.01 -32.67
N SER A 661 -3.11 -16.24 -31.86
CA SER A 661 -1.64 -16.12 -31.89
C SER A 661 -1.07 -16.49 -30.54
N GLU A 662 -0.13 -17.43 -30.51
CA GLU A 662 0.62 -17.73 -29.30
C GLU A 662 1.59 -16.60 -28.97
N ARG A 663 1.60 -16.20 -27.70
CA ARG A 663 2.39 -15.10 -27.16
C ARG A 663 2.93 -15.47 -25.80
N VAL A 664 4.00 -14.80 -25.40
CA VAL A 664 4.58 -14.97 -24.07
C VAL A 664 3.91 -14.00 -23.09
N GLY A 665 3.50 -14.54 -21.95
CA GLY A 665 2.80 -13.83 -20.88
C GLY A 665 3.69 -13.55 -19.68
N ILE A 666 3.03 -13.42 -18.52
CA ILE A 666 3.73 -13.21 -17.25
C ILE A 666 4.65 -14.40 -16.92
N ASN A 667 5.84 -14.13 -16.41
CA ASN A 667 6.89 -15.10 -16.08
C ASN A 667 7.35 -15.99 -17.25
N GLY A 668 7.11 -15.57 -18.50
CA GLY A 668 7.47 -16.38 -19.66
C GLY A 668 6.42 -17.42 -20.05
N GLU A 669 5.27 -17.47 -19.39
CA GLU A 669 4.23 -18.48 -19.66
C GLU A 669 3.52 -18.20 -20.99
N PRO A 670 3.45 -19.16 -21.93
CA PRO A 670 2.77 -18.96 -23.20
C PRO A 670 1.24 -18.88 -23.01
N PHE A 671 0.59 -18.05 -23.82
CA PHE A 671 -0.87 -17.96 -23.88
C PHE A 671 -1.37 -17.64 -25.28
N THR A 672 -2.62 -18.03 -25.57
CA THR A 672 -3.27 -17.73 -26.85
C THR A 672 -3.94 -16.36 -26.82
N MET A 673 -3.35 -15.40 -27.53
CA MET A 673 -3.92 -14.07 -27.75
C MET A 673 -5.00 -14.11 -28.84
N LEU A 674 -6.17 -13.52 -28.57
CA LEU A 674 -7.30 -13.47 -29.49
C LEU A 674 -7.35 -12.14 -30.24
N LYS A 675 -7.56 -12.20 -31.56
CA LYS A 675 -7.83 -11.04 -32.42
C LYS A 675 -8.95 -11.35 -33.40
N LEU A 676 -9.58 -10.33 -33.99
CA LEU A 676 -10.37 -10.56 -35.20
C LEU A 676 -9.43 -10.82 -36.37
N ARG A 677 -9.83 -11.72 -37.26
CA ARG A 677 -9.06 -12.04 -38.44
C ARG A 677 -9.13 -10.90 -39.46
N THR A 678 -7.99 -10.27 -39.70
CA THR A 678 -7.85 -9.19 -40.70
C THR A 678 -7.09 -9.63 -41.96
N MET A 679 -6.54 -10.85 -41.96
CA MET A 679 -5.73 -11.39 -43.04
C MET A 679 -6.39 -12.62 -43.68
N VAL A 680 -5.94 -12.98 -44.88
CA VAL A 680 -6.31 -14.26 -45.52
C VAL A 680 -5.91 -15.46 -44.66
N VAL A 681 -6.60 -16.58 -44.84
CA VAL A 681 -6.23 -17.84 -44.18
C VAL A 681 -4.82 -18.25 -44.65
N ASP A 682 -4.01 -18.80 -43.76
CA ASP A 682 -2.61 -19.19 -43.99
C ASP A 682 -1.62 -18.03 -44.28
N ALA A 683 -1.96 -16.80 -43.85
CA ALA A 683 -1.06 -15.65 -43.98
C ALA A 683 0.35 -15.90 -43.39
N GLU A 684 0.48 -16.74 -42.36
CA GLU A 684 1.76 -17.16 -41.76
C GLU A 684 2.70 -17.84 -42.76
N LYS A 685 2.16 -18.67 -43.66
CA LYS A 685 2.97 -19.41 -44.67
C LYS A 685 3.67 -18.48 -45.65
N HIS A 686 3.16 -17.26 -45.79
CA HIS A 686 3.72 -16.23 -46.68
C HIS A 686 4.78 -15.34 -45.99
N VAL A 687 5.00 -15.46 -44.67
CA VAL A 687 5.96 -14.63 -43.92
C VAL A 687 7.39 -14.79 -44.45
N GLY A 688 7.82 -16.03 -44.73
CA GLY A 688 9.20 -16.30 -45.20
C GLY A 688 9.53 -15.59 -46.51
N ARG A 689 8.56 -15.47 -47.43
CA ARG A 689 8.72 -14.76 -48.71
C ARG A 689 8.73 -13.24 -48.56
N LEU A 690 8.12 -12.72 -47.49
CA LEU A 690 7.99 -11.28 -47.22
C LEU A 690 9.05 -10.76 -46.23
N LEU A 691 9.79 -11.64 -45.57
CA LEU A 691 10.86 -11.29 -44.62
C LEU A 691 11.92 -10.35 -45.20
N PRO A 692 12.34 -10.48 -46.48
CA PRO A 692 13.27 -9.53 -47.11
C PRO A 692 12.71 -8.11 -47.27
N LEU A 693 11.39 -7.94 -47.19
CA LEU A 693 10.69 -6.66 -47.32
C LEU A 693 10.30 -6.09 -45.94
N ASN A 694 10.93 -6.56 -44.86
CA ASN A 694 10.62 -6.11 -43.51
C ASN A 694 11.03 -4.65 -43.30
N GLU A 695 10.07 -3.81 -42.90
CA GLU A 695 10.24 -2.39 -42.60
C GLU A 695 10.24 -2.12 -41.09
N GLY A 696 10.21 -3.15 -40.24
CA GLY A 696 10.20 -2.98 -38.79
C GLY A 696 11.58 -2.62 -38.21
N ALA A 697 11.56 -1.82 -37.13
CA ALA A 697 12.75 -1.35 -36.43
C ALA A 697 13.74 -2.49 -36.12
N ASP A 698 14.99 -2.29 -36.55
CA ASP A 698 16.17 -3.14 -36.28
C ASP A 698 16.02 -4.64 -36.63
N GLY A 699 15.05 -5.01 -37.49
CA GLY A 699 14.84 -6.37 -37.97
C GLY A 699 14.15 -7.35 -36.99
N VAL A 700 14.06 -7.00 -35.70
CA VAL A 700 13.46 -7.84 -34.65
C VAL A 700 11.93 -7.93 -34.80
N LEU A 701 11.29 -6.83 -35.20
CA LEU A 701 9.84 -6.77 -35.42
C LEU A 701 9.53 -6.91 -36.90
N PHE A 702 8.70 -7.89 -37.27
CA PHE A 702 8.21 -8.01 -38.65
C PHE A 702 7.03 -7.05 -38.90
N LYS A 703 7.20 -6.06 -39.78
CA LYS A 703 6.17 -5.09 -40.18
C LYS A 703 6.32 -4.69 -41.66
N LEU A 704 5.18 -4.50 -42.34
CA LEU A 704 5.07 -3.99 -43.70
C LEU A 704 3.93 -2.98 -43.74
N ARG A 705 4.16 -1.77 -44.26
CA ARG A 705 3.12 -0.73 -44.38
C ARG A 705 1.98 -1.11 -45.32
N GLN A 706 2.30 -1.83 -46.41
CA GLN A 706 1.30 -2.35 -47.35
C GLN A 706 1.39 -3.87 -47.41
N ASP A 707 0.86 -4.53 -46.37
CA ASP A 707 0.86 -5.98 -46.32
C ASP A 707 -0.21 -6.57 -47.27
N PRO A 708 0.19 -7.30 -48.34
CA PRO A 708 -0.75 -7.83 -49.34
C PRO A 708 -1.67 -8.92 -48.78
N ARG A 709 -1.38 -9.44 -47.57
CA ARG A 709 -2.17 -10.49 -46.92
C ARG A 709 -3.41 -9.95 -46.21
N VAL A 710 -3.53 -8.62 -46.05
CA VAL A 710 -4.62 -7.97 -45.33
C VAL A 710 -5.84 -7.79 -46.24
N THR A 711 -7.01 -8.24 -45.79
CA THR A 711 -8.26 -8.10 -46.55
C THR A 711 -8.77 -6.64 -46.53
N PRO A 712 -9.62 -6.22 -47.48
CA PRO A 712 -10.17 -4.86 -47.48
C PRO A 712 -10.91 -4.50 -46.17
N VAL A 713 -11.74 -5.41 -45.66
CA VAL A 713 -12.38 -5.28 -44.34
C VAL A 713 -11.33 -5.25 -43.24
N GLY A 714 -10.30 -6.10 -43.34
CA GLY A 714 -9.17 -6.12 -42.41
C GLY A 714 -8.43 -4.78 -42.29
N LYS A 715 -8.26 -4.04 -43.39
CA LYS A 715 -7.67 -2.70 -43.38
C LYS A 715 -8.48 -1.72 -42.51
N LEU A 716 -9.82 -1.76 -42.64
CA LEU A 716 -10.71 -0.92 -41.83
C LEU A 716 -10.66 -1.30 -40.35
N LEU A 717 -10.68 -2.61 -40.04
CA LEU A 717 -10.62 -3.09 -38.66
C LEU A 717 -9.31 -2.69 -37.97
N ARG A 718 -8.17 -2.79 -38.66
CA ARG A 718 -6.85 -2.35 -38.14
C ARG A 718 -6.77 -0.85 -37.93
N ARG A 719 -7.31 -0.06 -38.86
CA ARG A 719 -7.30 1.41 -38.79
C ARG A 719 -7.91 1.94 -37.49
N PHE A 720 -9.00 1.31 -37.06
CA PHE A 720 -9.71 1.67 -35.81
C PHE A 720 -9.38 0.73 -34.64
N SER A 721 -8.39 -0.16 -34.80
CA SER A 721 -7.98 -1.17 -33.80
C SER A 721 -9.15 -2.03 -33.26
N ILE A 722 -10.19 -2.22 -34.09
CA ILE A 722 -11.36 -3.04 -33.77
C ILE A 722 -10.95 -4.52 -33.69
N ASP A 723 -9.93 -4.91 -34.45
CA ASP A 723 -9.38 -6.26 -34.45
C ASP A 723 -8.76 -6.69 -33.11
N GLU A 724 -8.41 -5.73 -32.26
CA GLU A 724 -7.81 -5.99 -30.95
C GLU A 724 -8.83 -6.11 -29.81
N LEU A 725 -10.09 -5.70 -30.02
CA LEU A 725 -11.14 -5.77 -29.00
C LEU A 725 -11.37 -7.18 -28.40
N PRO A 726 -11.23 -8.30 -29.14
CA PRO A 726 -11.31 -9.64 -28.55
C PRO A 726 -10.27 -9.92 -27.45
N GLN A 727 -9.17 -9.16 -27.39
CA GLN A 727 -8.15 -9.31 -26.34
C GLN A 727 -8.72 -8.99 -24.94
N PHE A 728 -9.82 -8.24 -24.82
CA PHE A 728 -10.49 -8.05 -23.53
C PHE A 728 -11.01 -9.36 -22.94
N ILE A 729 -11.27 -10.39 -23.77
CA ILE A 729 -11.56 -11.75 -23.29
C ILE A 729 -10.32 -12.36 -22.60
N ASN A 730 -9.11 -12.13 -23.13
CA ASN A 730 -7.86 -12.54 -22.48
C ASN A 730 -7.63 -11.80 -21.16
N VAL A 731 -8.07 -10.55 -21.05
CA VAL A 731 -8.04 -9.79 -19.78
C VAL A 731 -9.00 -10.40 -18.75
N LEU A 732 -10.24 -10.75 -19.14
CA LEU A 732 -11.18 -11.45 -18.27
C LEU A 732 -10.63 -12.82 -17.80
N LYS A 733 -9.95 -13.55 -18.70
CA LYS A 733 -9.23 -14.81 -18.41
C LYS A 733 -7.95 -14.62 -17.60
N GLN A 734 -7.61 -13.39 -17.22
CA GLN A 734 -6.43 -13.07 -16.42
C GLN A 734 -5.10 -13.40 -17.11
N GLN A 735 -5.09 -13.60 -18.43
CA GLN A 735 -3.87 -13.81 -19.23
C GLN A 735 -3.21 -12.47 -19.61
N MET A 736 -4.03 -11.43 -19.81
CA MET A 736 -3.60 -10.08 -20.12
C MET A 736 -4.13 -9.08 -19.07
N SER A 737 -3.67 -7.84 -19.18
CA SER A 737 -4.11 -6.65 -18.45
C SER A 737 -4.65 -5.62 -19.44
N VAL A 738 -5.47 -4.65 -19.00
CA VAL A 738 -5.90 -3.56 -19.90
C VAL A 738 -4.69 -2.73 -20.35
N VAL A 739 -3.80 -2.44 -19.41
CA VAL A 739 -2.54 -1.71 -19.65
C VAL A 739 -1.36 -2.56 -19.20
N GLY A 740 -0.33 -2.65 -20.04
CA GLY A 740 0.87 -3.44 -19.79
C GLY A 740 1.86 -3.40 -20.97
N PRO A 741 3.04 -4.01 -20.84
CA PRO A 741 3.96 -4.19 -21.96
C PRO A 741 3.32 -4.97 -23.11
N ARG A 742 3.81 -4.79 -24.35
CA ARG A 742 3.32 -5.57 -25.50
C ARG A 742 3.56 -7.06 -25.26
N PRO A 743 2.59 -7.95 -25.56
CA PRO A 743 2.82 -9.40 -25.56
C PRO A 743 3.81 -9.81 -26.67
N PRO A 744 5.03 -10.28 -26.34
CA PRO A 744 6.02 -10.62 -27.33
C PRO A 744 5.78 -12.02 -27.94
N LEU A 745 6.42 -12.28 -29.08
CA LEU A 745 6.54 -13.63 -29.64
C LEU A 745 7.63 -14.42 -28.91
N GLN A 746 7.52 -15.75 -28.90
CA GLN A 746 8.57 -16.59 -28.33
C GLN A 746 9.95 -16.29 -28.94
N ARG A 747 10.03 -16.24 -30.27
CA ARG A 747 11.26 -15.88 -31.00
C ARG A 747 11.85 -14.51 -30.64
N GLU A 748 11.03 -13.58 -30.16
CA GLU A 748 11.50 -12.26 -29.70
C GLU A 748 12.11 -12.42 -28.30
N VAL A 749 11.44 -13.17 -27.41
CA VAL A 749 11.93 -13.46 -26.05
C VAL A 749 13.24 -14.22 -26.06
N ASP A 750 13.43 -15.15 -27.00
CA ASP A 750 14.66 -15.93 -27.13
C ASP A 750 15.89 -15.05 -27.43
N GLN A 751 15.70 -13.80 -27.89
CA GLN A 751 16.75 -12.82 -28.19
C GLN A 751 16.94 -11.78 -27.08
N TYR A 752 16.19 -11.88 -25.97
CA TYR A 752 16.23 -10.86 -24.91
C TYR A 752 17.47 -11.00 -24.03
N ASP A 753 18.14 -9.87 -23.78
CA ASP A 753 19.16 -9.77 -22.75
C ASP A 753 18.55 -9.77 -21.33
N GLY A 754 19.37 -10.02 -20.31
CA GLY A 754 18.91 -10.24 -18.93
C GLY A 754 18.04 -9.11 -18.33
N HIS A 755 18.26 -7.85 -18.71
CA HIS A 755 17.46 -6.73 -18.23
C HIS A 755 16.11 -6.59 -18.97
N VAL A 756 16.03 -6.99 -20.24
CA VAL A 756 14.81 -6.94 -21.08
C VAL A 756 13.76 -7.94 -20.58
N HIS A 757 14.21 -9.07 -20.02
CA HIS A 757 13.35 -10.09 -19.40
C HIS A 757 12.46 -9.54 -18.28
N ARG A 758 12.83 -8.42 -17.64
CA ARG A 758 12.00 -7.78 -16.61
C ARG A 758 10.61 -7.37 -17.13
N ARG A 759 10.45 -7.19 -18.45
CA ARG A 759 9.14 -6.91 -19.09
C ARG A 759 8.11 -8.02 -18.85
N LEU A 760 8.57 -9.25 -18.62
CA LEU A 760 7.73 -10.42 -18.36
C LEU A 760 7.31 -10.55 -16.89
N LEU A 761 7.76 -9.66 -15.99
CA LEU A 761 7.37 -9.69 -14.56
C LEU A 761 5.92 -9.24 -14.33
N VAL A 762 5.28 -8.64 -15.33
CA VAL A 762 3.89 -8.18 -15.29
C VAL A 762 3.10 -8.80 -16.43
N LYS A 763 1.77 -8.78 -16.32
CA LYS A 763 0.92 -9.25 -17.42
C LYS A 763 1.06 -8.30 -18.63
N PRO A 764 1.13 -8.84 -19.85
CA PRO A 764 1.09 -8.01 -21.04
C PRO A 764 -0.24 -7.26 -21.16
N GLY A 765 -0.20 -6.10 -21.79
CA GLY A 765 -1.34 -5.20 -21.96
C GLY A 765 -2.05 -5.35 -23.30
N VAL A 766 -3.35 -5.02 -23.32
CA VAL A 766 -4.05 -4.68 -24.57
C VAL A 766 -3.48 -3.38 -25.14
N THR A 767 -3.21 -2.40 -24.26
CA THR A 767 -2.46 -1.19 -24.57
C THR A 767 -1.26 -1.01 -23.63
N GLY A 768 -0.36 -0.08 -23.94
CA GLY A 768 0.91 0.10 -23.24
C GLY A 768 1.55 1.46 -23.54
N ILE A 769 2.53 1.84 -22.74
CA ILE A 769 3.16 3.17 -22.83
C ILE A 769 3.87 3.40 -24.17
N TRP A 770 4.59 2.41 -24.70
CA TRP A 770 5.27 2.54 -25.99
C TRP A 770 4.26 2.64 -27.15
N GLN A 771 3.11 1.95 -27.05
CA GLN A 771 2.00 2.02 -28.02
C GLN A 771 1.35 3.41 -28.09
N VAL A 772 1.52 4.27 -27.08
CA VAL A 772 0.98 5.64 -27.07
C VAL A 772 2.05 6.73 -27.19
N SER A 773 3.34 6.39 -27.08
CA SER A 773 4.45 7.34 -27.11
C SER A 773 5.16 7.48 -28.46
N GLY A 774 4.90 6.57 -29.41
CA GLY A 774 5.50 6.65 -30.76
C GLY A 774 5.25 5.42 -31.64
N ARG A 775 4.84 4.28 -31.05
CA ARG A 775 4.54 3.03 -31.77
C ARG A 775 5.71 2.55 -32.63
N SER A 776 5.55 2.62 -33.95
CA SER A 776 6.47 2.07 -34.95
C SER A 776 7.64 2.99 -35.28
N GLU A 777 7.58 4.25 -34.84
CA GLU A 777 8.64 5.25 -35.08
C GLU A 777 9.73 5.24 -33.99
N LEU A 778 9.57 4.40 -32.96
CA LEU A 778 10.55 4.23 -31.88
C LEU A 778 11.58 3.18 -32.25
N SER A 779 12.84 3.40 -31.88
CA SER A 779 13.85 2.35 -31.95
C SER A 779 13.53 1.21 -30.97
N TRP A 780 14.18 0.05 -31.16
CA TRP A 780 14.01 -1.07 -30.23
C TRP A 780 14.33 -0.67 -28.79
N ASP A 781 15.48 -0.04 -28.56
CA ASP A 781 15.95 0.37 -27.24
C ASP A 781 15.01 1.38 -26.56
N GLU A 782 14.46 2.32 -27.32
CA GLU A 782 13.47 3.26 -26.81
C GLU A 782 12.18 2.55 -26.37
N SER A 783 11.73 1.57 -27.14
CA SER A 783 10.55 0.78 -26.81
C SER A 783 10.76 -0.06 -25.54
N VAL A 784 11.94 -0.67 -25.41
CA VAL A 784 12.33 -1.45 -24.22
C VAL A 784 12.42 -0.55 -23.01
N ARG A 785 13.08 0.61 -23.12
CA ARG A 785 13.19 1.61 -22.03
C ARG A 785 11.81 2.06 -21.55
N LEU A 786 10.89 2.35 -22.47
CA LEU A 786 9.53 2.72 -22.11
C LEU A 786 8.80 1.59 -21.38
N ASP A 787 8.86 0.35 -21.87
CA ASP A 787 8.22 -0.78 -21.22
C ASP A 787 8.82 -1.07 -19.84
N LEU A 788 10.15 -1.03 -19.70
CA LEU A 788 10.83 -1.18 -18.41
C LEU A 788 10.45 -0.05 -17.45
N SER A 789 10.38 1.20 -17.94
CA SER A 789 9.93 2.32 -17.12
C SER A 789 8.50 2.11 -16.61
N TYR A 790 7.60 1.55 -17.43
CA TYR A 790 6.24 1.24 -17.01
C TYR A 790 6.22 0.13 -15.95
N VAL A 791 6.97 -0.94 -16.18
CA VAL A 791 7.10 -2.06 -15.26
C VAL A 791 7.59 -1.54 -13.91
N ASP A 792 8.73 -0.89 -13.88
CA ASP A 792 9.35 -0.43 -12.63
C ASP A 792 8.55 0.70 -11.95
N ASN A 793 7.74 1.47 -12.68
CA ASN A 793 7.05 2.66 -12.16
C ASN A 793 5.53 2.62 -12.27
N TRP A 794 4.94 1.42 -12.27
CA TRP A 794 3.51 1.22 -12.42
C TRP A 794 2.69 2.01 -11.38
N SER A 795 1.60 2.62 -11.83
CA SER A 795 0.58 3.23 -10.98
C SER A 795 -0.79 3.24 -11.65
N MET A 796 -1.87 3.21 -10.87
CA MET A 796 -3.25 3.27 -11.38
C MET A 796 -3.52 4.54 -12.19
N ALA A 797 -2.95 5.67 -11.76
CA ALA A 797 -3.10 6.94 -12.46
C ALA A 797 -2.35 6.94 -13.80
N GLY A 798 -1.19 6.25 -13.86
CA GLY A 798 -0.47 5.99 -15.10
C GLY A 798 -1.29 5.17 -16.10
N ASP A 799 -1.95 4.10 -15.65
CA ASP A 799 -2.84 3.29 -16.48
C ASP A 799 -3.97 4.12 -17.10
N LEU A 800 -4.67 4.94 -16.31
CA LEU A 800 -5.73 5.82 -16.81
C LEU A 800 -5.22 6.83 -17.84
N MET A 801 -4.02 7.37 -17.64
CA MET A 801 -3.38 8.25 -18.62
C MET A 801 -3.09 7.52 -19.93
N ILE A 802 -2.55 6.29 -19.87
CA ILE A 802 -2.25 5.47 -21.06
C ILE A 802 -3.55 5.12 -21.80
N ILE A 803 -4.62 4.76 -21.08
CA ILE A 803 -5.94 4.51 -21.67
C ILE A 803 -6.46 5.76 -22.38
N ALA A 804 -6.40 6.94 -21.75
CA ALA A 804 -6.85 8.19 -22.36
C ALA A 804 -6.05 8.54 -23.64
N LYS A 805 -4.72 8.35 -23.60
CA LYS A 805 -3.87 8.52 -24.80
C LYS A 805 -4.22 7.50 -25.88
N THR A 806 -4.56 6.26 -25.50
CA THR A 806 -4.97 5.20 -26.43
C THR A 806 -6.27 5.56 -27.15
N VAL A 807 -7.29 6.00 -26.42
CA VAL A 807 -8.58 6.43 -27.02
C VAL A 807 -8.34 7.56 -28.01
N LYS A 808 -7.53 8.57 -27.67
CA LYS A 808 -7.16 9.64 -28.59
C LYS A 808 -6.46 9.11 -29.84
N ALA A 809 -5.50 8.20 -29.68
CA ALA A 809 -4.75 7.62 -30.80
C ALA A 809 -5.67 6.83 -31.75
N VAL A 810 -6.52 5.96 -31.20
CA VAL A 810 -7.49 5.15 -31.96
C VAL A 810 -8.48 6.03 -32.74
N LEU A 811 -9.02 7.09 -32.11
CA LEU A 811 -9.94 8.02 -32.78
C LEU A 811 -9.26 8.84 -33.89
N SER A 812 -7.98 9.18 -33.72
CA SER A 812 -7.22 9.94 -34.71
C SER A 812 -6.72 9.10 -35.91
N GLY A 813 -6.73 7.77 -35.80
CA GLY A 813 -6.19 6.85 -36.81
C GLY A 813 -4.67 6.98 -37.05
N HIS A 814 -3.95 7.72 -36.19
CA HIS A 814 -2.54 8.04 -36.39
C HIS A 814 -1.65 6.82 -36.10
N GLY A 815 -0.81 6.43 -37.07
CA GLY A 815 0.13 5.30 -36.94
C GLY A 815 -0.48 3.91 -37.06
N ALA A 816 -1.65 3.77 -37.69
CA ALA A 816 -2.24 2.48 -38.07
C ALA A 816 -1.92 2.18 -39.55
N TYR A 817 -1.03 1.23 -39.80
CA TYR A 817 -0.72 0.67 -41.13
C TYR A 817 -1.12 -0.80 -41.19
#